data_AF-F9G9K9-F1
#
_entry.id   AF-F9G9K9-F1
#
_cell.length_a   1.000
_cell.length_b   1.000
_cell.length_c   1.000
_cell.angle_alpha   90.00
_cell.angle_beta   90.00
_cell.angle_gamma   90.00
#
_symmetry.space_group_name_H-M   'P 1'
#
loop_
_entity.id
_entity.type
_entity.pdbx_description
1 polymer ?
#
loop_
_entity_poly.entity_id
_entity_poly.type
_entity_poly.pdbx_seq_one_letter_code
_entity_poly.pdbx_strand_id
1 'polypeptide(L)'
;MAAAYAKDLLRQIPPNKVEAEKPISEILGSIESTGNETKHAVMSMASDHRFAKIERWLSPPDCSTNANLARERRHPGTGTWLLNSPAFQEWKLGSRHHLWLYGLAGCGKTILSTTILDHLLQINTHTTLAFFFDFNDPRKQKLEDLLRSLAIQLYHSGNEATRRLDSLFASHDDGRRQPDTNALSACVDTMIQTSGKVFIIIDALDECTAREDLLQWLKHLASGKAQLIVTGRPEADFQREIPRLFDERNCVLLDKKAVNADIHSYVNATLEQKPDFVDKKLSQESLARCLSPKAIKLALRSLPRDLNETYYRMLQNIPSEYKSSAIRLLQFLVYAKRPLTLAEAIEVIATEIDQEPRGFDVDGRLCQKADVLRYCPSLVIIAEVTKYAETVEELHLAHFPVKEYLLEQAQFDLESASIVITRTCLTYLGDINNNCSTIRSDFPMARYAAEYWTEYAVSAETSEEIVLITVNFLKDETTFQLWCHIYQTDLWWENEPGPPRASRLYYACLGGLSWAARDLISEGADVNAEGGVYGNALQATSSRGNLEIVQLLLDEGADFNAQGGEYGNPLQAASYEGDLEVIQLLLDNGADVNAQTLQVASRGGNPEIVQLLNLNGAKMMSRKRSSSTNIRERTKLPRL
;
A
#
# COMPACT_ATOMS: atom_id res chain seq x y z
N MET A 1 -60.92 63.02 -42.63
CA MET A 1 -61.13 63.59 -41.27
C MET A 1 -59.89 63.48 -40.37
N ALA A 2 -59.10 62.40 -40.41
CA ALA A 2 -57.88 62.28 -39.60
C ALA A 2 -56.75 63.27 -39.98
N ALA A 3 -56.54 63.54 -41.27
CA ALA A 3 -55.50 64.49 -41.72
C ALA A 3 -55.79 65.97 -41.38
N ALA A 4 -57.06 66.33 -41.16
CA ALA A 4 -57.43 67.69 -40.74
C ALA A 4 -57.17 67.89 -39.24
N TYR A 5 -57.47 66.88 -38.41
CA TYR A 5 -57.19 66.90 -36.96
C TYR A 5 -55.69 66.91 -36.64
N ALA A 6 -54.86 66.24 -37.43
CA ALA A 6 -53.40 66.27 -37.24
C ALA A 6 -52.80 67.67 -37.47
N LYS A 7 -53.38 68.46 -38.38
CA LYS A 7 -52.89 69.81 -38.72
C LYS A 7 -53.19 70.85 -37.64
N ASP A 8 -54.33 70.73 -36.97
CA ASP A 8 -54.69 71.62 -35.85
C ASP A 8 -53.92 71.29 -34.57
N LEU A 9 -53.59 70.01 -34.33
CA LEU A 9 -52.78 69.60 -33.18
C LEU A 9 -51.33 70.10 -33.28
N LEU A 10 -50.73 70.05 -34.47
CA LEU A 10 -49.37 70.52 -34.72
C LEU A 10 -49.22 72.06 -34.64
N ARG A 11 -50.32 72.82 -34.69
CA ARG A 11 -50.32 74.27 -34.48
C ARG A 11 -50.27 74.71 -33.01
N GLN A 12 -50.56 73.80 -32.07
CA GLN A 12 -50.54 74.10 -30.63
C GLN A 12 -49.26 73.65 -29.92
N ILE A 13 -48.35 72.96 -30.60
CA ILE A 13 -47.08 72.51 -30.03
C ILE A 13 -45.97 73.49 -30.49
N PRO A 14 -45.31 74.23 -29.57
CA PRO A 14 -44.22 75.12 -29.96
C PRO A 14 -43.05 74.33 -30.57
N PRO A 15 -42.44 74.77 -31.69
CA PRO A 15 -41.41 74.02 -32.43
C PRO A 15 -40.25 73.53 -31.56
N ASN A 16 -39.83 74.38 -30.62
CA ASN A 16 -38.72 74.12 -29.69
C ASN A 16 -38.97 72.91 -28.78
N LYS A 17 -40.22 72.49 -28.57
CA LYS A 17 -40.55 71.27 -27.81
C LYS A 17 -40.49 69.99 -28.65
N VAL A 18 -40.61 70.09 -29.97
CA VAL A 18 -40.53 68.93 -30.88
C VAL A 18 -39.06 68.65 -31.25
N GLU A 19 -38.25 69.68 -31.42
CA GLU A 19 -36.80 69.54 -31.68
C GLU A 19 -36.00 69.10 -30.43
N ALA A 20 -36.56 69.29 -29.23
CA ALA A 20 -35.96 68.82 -27.98
C ALA A 20 -36.28 67.35 -27.65
N GLU A 21 -37.24 66.74 -28.35
CA GLU A 21 -37.61 65.33 -28.17
C GLU A 21 -36.73 64.43 -29.04
N LYS A 22 -36.23 63.35 -28.46
CA LYS A 22 -35.34 62.43 -29.17
C LYS A 22 -36.07 61.79 -30.35
N PRO A 23 -35.43 61.66 -31.53
CA PRO A 23 -36.00 60.96 -32.67
C PRO A 23 -36.43 59.54 -32.26
N ILE A 24 -37.63 59.12 -32.67
CA ILE A 24 -38.17 57.79 -32.38
C ILE A 24 -37.20 56.67 -32.79
N SER A 25 -36.39 56.88 -33.84
CA SER A 25 -35.35 55.94 -34.27
C SER A 25 -34.24 55.72 -33.24
N GLU A 26 -33.84 56.74 -32.47
CA GLU A 26 -32.84 56.60 -31.40
C GLU A 26 -33.43 55.92 -30.16
N ILE A 27 -34.71 56.19 -29.86
CA ILE A 27 -35.44 55.51 -28.78
C ILE A 27 -35.63 54.04 -29.13
N LEU A 28 -36.01 53.72 -30.36
CA LEU A 28 -36.12 52.33 -30.85
C LEU A 28 -34.77 51.62 -30.83
N GLY A 29 -33.68 52.26 -31.28
CA GLY A 29 -32.34 51.69 -31.19
C GLY A 29 -31.89 51.42 -29.74
N SER A 30 -32.24 52.31 -28.81
CA SER A 30 -31.97 52.11 -27.38
C SER A 30 -32.79 50.97 -26.78
N ILE A 31 -34.06 50.83 -27.19
CA ILE A 31 -34.94 49.73 -26.76
C ILE A 31 -34.46 48.39 -27.33
N GLU A 32 -34.00 48.35 -28.58
CA GLU A 32 -33.42 47.14 -29.19
C GLU A 32 -32.11 46.73 -28.50
N SER A 33 -31.21 47.69 -28.19
CA SER A 33 -30.00 47.41 -27.42
C SER A 33 -30.33 46.87 -26.03
N THR A 34 -31.23 47.54 -25.30
CA THR A 34 -31.68 47.11 -23.97
C THR A 34 -32.36 45.74 -24.04
N GLY A 35 -33.18 45.49 -25.07
CA GLY A 35 -33.84 44.20 -25.30
C GLY A 35 -32.84 43.07 -25.57
N ASN A 36 -31.78 43.33 -26.35
CA ASN A 36 -30.71 42.37 -26.60
C ASN A 36 -29.87 42.11 -25.34
N GLU A 37 -29.52 43.14 -24.57
CA GLU A 37 -28.82 43.00 -23.28
C GLU A 37 -29.64 42.18 -22.28
N THR A 38 -30.94 42.47 -22.18
CA THR A 38 -31.86 41.72 -21.29
C THR A 38 -31.98 40.27 -21.75
N LYS A 39 -32.08 40.02 -23.07
CA LYS A 39 -32.11 38.66 -23.62
C LYS A 39 -30.81 37.90 -23.33
N HIS A 40 -29.66 38.54 -23.47
CA HIS A 40 -28.36 37.94 -23.13
C HIS A 40 -28.26 37.62 -21.63
N ALA A 41 -28.70 38.52 -20.76
CA ALA A 41 -28.72 38.29 -19.31
C ALA A 41 -29.62 37.10 -18.95
N VAL A 42 -30.84 37.03 -19.51
CA VAL A 42 -31.77 35.91 -19.29
C VAL A 42 -31.20 34.58 -19.80
N MET A 43 -30.54 34.58 -20.96
CA MET A 43 -29.88 33.37 -21.49
C MET A 43 -28.70 32.93 -20.62
N SER A 44 -27.90 33.86 -20.09
CA SER A 44 -26.82 33.55 -19.13
C SER A 44 -27.39 32.93 -17.86
N MET A 45 -28.41 33.56 -17.26
CA MET A 45 -29.05 33.05 -16.05
C MET A 45 -29.66 31.65 -16.24
N ALA A 46 -30.24 31.37 -17.41
CA ALA A 46 -30.80 30.06 -17.73
C ALA A 46 -29.69 28.98 -17.85
N SER A 47 -28.55 29.31 -18.44
CA SER A 47 -27.37 28.44 -18.51
C SER A 47 -26.76 28.20 -17.14
N ASP A 48 -26.61 29.25 -16.32
CA ASP A 48 -26.05 29.16 -14.97
C ASP A 48 -26.94 28.31 -14.05
N HIS A 49 -28.27 28.48 -14.15
CA HIS A 49 -29.23 27.65 -13.42
C HIS A 49 -29.18 26.18 -13.85
N ARG A 50 -28.95 25.92 -15.14
CA ARG A 50 -28.81 24.55 -15.66
C ARG A 50 -27.50 23.90 -15.20
N PHE A 51 -26.40 24.66 -15.24
CA PHE A 51 -25.11 24.24 -14.70
C PHE A 51 -25.23 23.84 -13.23
N ALA A 52 -25.82 24.71 -12.40
CA ALA A 52 -26.01 24.44 -10.97
C ALA A 52 -26.85 23.18 -10.70
N LYS A 53 -27.83 22.87 -11.55
CA LYS A 53 -28.60 21.62 -11.44
C LYS A 53 -27.76 20.39 -11.73
N ILE A 54 -26.96 20.41 -12.78
CA ILE A 54 -26.12 19.28 -13.18
C ILE A 54 -24.97 19.07 -12.20
N GLU A 55 -24.37 20.15 -11.72
CA GLU A 55 -23.35 20.12 -10.65
C GLU A 55 -23.93 19.53 -9.37
N ARG A 56 -25.12 19.97 -8.94
CA ARG A 56 -25.79 19.39 -7.78
C ARG A 56 -26.18 17.93 -7.96
N TRP A 57 -26.51 17.53 -9.19
CA TRP A 57 -26.82 16.14 -9.52
C TRP A 57 -25.58 15.26 -9.42
N LEU A 58 -24.49 15.60 -10.11
CA LEU A 58 -23.27 14.79 -10.08
C LEU A 58 -22.47 14.94 -8.78
N SER A 59 -22.71 16.00 -8.01
CA SER A 59 -22.04 16.26 -6.73
C SER A 59 -20.52 16.00 -6.79
N PRO A 60 -19.79 16.64 -7.73
CA PRO A 60 -18.37 16.37 -7.93
C PRO A 60 -17.54 16.77 -6.70
N PRO A 61 -16.41 16.11 -6.45
CA PRO A 61 -15.44 16.59 -5.48
C PRO A 61 -14.75 17.85 -5.97
N ASP A 62 -14.41 18.74 -5.03
CA ASP A 62 -13.71 19.99 -5.33
C ASP A 62 -12.20 19.76 -5.45
N CYS A 63 -11.72 19.67 -6.69
CA CYS A 63 -10.30 19.52 -7.00
C CYS A 63 -9.48 20.80 -6.75
N SER A 64 -10.12 21.96 -6.60
CA SER A 64 -9.42 23.23 -6.38
C SER A 64 -8.76 23.32 -5.01
N THR A 65 -9.31 22.63 -4.01
CA THR A 65 -8.77 22.55 -2.66
C THR A 65 -7.31 22.09 -2.63
N ASN A 66 -6.99 20.97 -3.30
CA ASN A 66 -5.64 20.41 -3.34
C ASN A 66 -4.69 21.30 -4.14
N ALA A 67 -5.15 21.83 -5.28
CA ALA A 67 -4.38 22.75 -6.09
C ALA A 67 -4.06 24.06 -5.35
N ASN A 68 -5.02 24.63 -4.61
CA ASN A 68 -4.84 25.85 -3.83
C ASN A 68 -3.85 25.63 -2.68
N LEU A 69 -3.99 24.53 -1.95
CA LEU A 69 -3.05 24.16 -0.89
C LEU A 69 -1.63 23.96 -1.44
N ALA A 70 -1.50 23.36 -2.62
CA ALA A 70 -0.22 23.22 -3.30
C ALA A 70 0.34 24.57 -3.75
N ARG A 71 -0.48 25.51 -4.24
CA ARG A 71 -0.06 26.88 -4.58
C ARG A 71 0.45 27.65 -3.37
N GLU A 72 -0.23 27.54 -2.22
CA GLU A 72 0.18 28.18 -0.96
C GLU A 72 1.54 27.65 -0.46
N ARG A 73 1.80 26.35 -0.64
CA ARG A 73 3.05 25.69 -0.24
C ARG A 73 4.17 25.81 -1.27
N ARG A 74 3.87 26.17 -2.52
CA ARG A 74 4.82 26.20 -3.63
C ARG A 74 5.76 27.40 -3.51
N HIS A 75 7.06 27.15 -3.54
CA HIS A 75 8.05 28.21 -3.73
C HIS A 75 8.05 28.73 -5.17
N PRO A 76 8.20 30.05 -5.40
CA PRO A 76 8.35 30.59 -6.75
C PRO A 76 9.48 29.92 -7.53
N GLY A 77 9.20 29.51 -8.78
CA GLY A 77 10.17 28.83 -9.66
C GLY A 77 10.26 27.31 -9.51
N THR A 78 9.61 26.71 -8.51
CA THR A 78 9.57 25.25 -8.35
C THR A 78 8.91 24.58 -9.57
N GLY A 79 9.59 23.59 -10.14
CA GLY A 79 9.12 22.85 -11.32
C GLY A 79 9.39 23.52 -12.68
N THR A 80 10.06 24.67 -12.75
CA THR A 80 10.44 25.29 -14.03
C THR A 80 11.35 24.39 -14.86
N TRP A 81 12.22 23.61 -14.22
CA TRP A 81 13.07 22.61 -14.89
C TRP A 81 12.23 21.56 -15.62
N LEU A 82 11.09 21.14 -15.05
CA LEU A 82 10.20 20.16 -15.63
C LEU A 82 9.47 20.74 -16.84
N LEU A 83 9.00 21.99 -16.73
CA LEU A 83 8.40 22.72 -17.85
C LEU A 83 9.38 22.89 -19.01
N ASN A 84 10.67 23.03 -18.75
CA ASN A 84 11.71 23.14 -19.78
C ASN A 84 12.24 21.79 -20.28
N SER A 85 11.77 20.68 -19.72
CA SER A 85 12.24 19.35 -20.10
C SER A 85 11.78 18.96 -21.53
N PRO A 86 12.58 18.19 -22.28
CA PRO A 86 12.18 17.70 -23.60
C PRO A 86 10.88 16.91 -23.55
N ALA A 87 10.72 16.05 -22.53
CA ALA A 87 9.52 15.22 -22.36
C ALA A 87 8.23 16.06 -22.24
N PHE A 88 8.27 17.15 -21.45
CA PHE A 88 7.11 18.03 -21.30
C PHE A 88 6.86 18.87 -22.57
N GLN A 89 7.90 19.33 -23.26
CA GLN A 89 7.74 20.12 -24.49
C GLN A 89 7.21 19.27 -25.64
N GLU A 90 7.72 18.05 -25.83
CA GLU A 90 7.19 17.07 -26.77
C GLU A 90 5.73 16.73 -26.47
N TRP A 91 5.40 16.59 -25.18
CA TRP A 91 4.03 16.38 -24.75
C TRP A 91 3.16 17.57 -25.11
N LYS A 92 3.54 18.79 -24.72
CA LYS A 92 2.78 20.01 -25.02
C LYS A 92 2.54 20.21 -26.53
N LEU A 93 3.52 19.90 -27.37
CA LEU A 93 3.41 20.03 -28.84
C LEU A 93 2.52 18.96 -29.47
N GLY A 94 2.29 17.82 -28.80
CA GLY A 94 1.48 16.72 -29.33
C GLY A 94 2.29 15.58 -29.96
N SER A 95 3.62 15.65 -29.92
CA SER A 95 4.50 14.54 -30.36
C SER A 95 4.48 13.38 -29.36
N ARG A 96 4.13 13.66 -28.09
CA ARG A 96 3.95 12.70 -27.01
C ARG A 96 2.55 12.86 -26.41
N HIS A 97 1.75 11.80 -26.37
CA HIS A 97 0.36 11.89 -25.91
C HIS A 97 0.22 11.67 -24.41
N HIS A 98 1.06 10.81 -23.82
CA HIS A 98 0.96 10.39 -22.42
C HIS A 98 2.28 10.59 -21.71
N LEU A 99 2.23 10.93 -20.42
CA LEU A 99 3.40 11.07 -19.58
C LEU A 99 3.07 10.61 -18.16
N TRP A 100 3.87 9.70 -17.62
CA TRP A 100 3.83 9.34 -16.20
C TRP A 100 5.02 9.93 -15.49
N LEU A 101 4.77 10.84 -14.56
CA LEU A 101 5.77 11.46 -13.70
C LEU A 101 5.75 10.79 -12.33
N TYR A 102 6.76 9.99 -12.02
CA TYR A 102 6.76 9.23 -10.77
C TYR A 102 7.95 9.54 -9.88
N GLY A 103 7.74 9.33 -8.58
CA GLY A 103 8.75 9.53 -7.56
C GLY A 103 8.23 9.16 -6.18
N LEU A 104 9.15 9.05 -5.22
CA LEU A 104 8.86 8.65 -3.84
C LEU A 104 7.95 9.67 -3.12
N ALA A 105 7.44 9.28 -1.96
CA ALA A 105 6.67 10.19 -1.12
C ALA A 105 7.49 11.46 -0.78
N GLY A 106 6.83 12.62 -0.76
CA GLY A 106 7.47 13.88 -0.37
C GLY A 106 8.34 14.56 -1.44
N CYS A 107 8.53 13.98 -2.63
CA CYS A 107 9.31 14.63 -3.70
C CYS A 107 8.59 15.79 -4.44
N GLY A 108 7.41 16.21 -3.96
CA GLY A 108 6.69 17.37 -4.47
C GLY A 108 5.81 17.13 -5.71
N LYS A 109 5.39 15.88 -5.99
CA LYS A 109 4.52 15.53 -7.15
C LYS A 109 3.33 16.47 -7.32
N THR A 110 2.53 16.67 -6.26
CA THR A 110 1.37 17.57 -6.27
C THR A 110 1.72 19.03 -6.56
N ILE A 111 2.88 19.50 -6.06
CA ILE A 111 3.39 20.84 -6.36
C ILE A 111 3.73 20.94 -7.85
N LEU A 112 4.40 19.92 -8.41
CA LEU A 112 4.75 19.87 -9.83
C LEU A 112 3.51 19.80 -10.73
N SER A 113 2.51 18.98 -10.39
CA SER A 113 1.21 18.90 -11.08
C SER A 113 0.51 20.26 -11.10
N THR A 114 0.56 20.98 -9.98
CA THR A 114 -0.01 22.32 -9.86
C THR A 114 0.77 23.36 -10.68
N THR A 115 2.10 23.25 -10.75
CA THR A 115 2.93 24.07 -11.65
C THR A 115 2.60 23.84 -13.12
N ILE A 116 2.38 22.58 -13.53
CA ILE A 116 1.94 22.26 -14.88
C ILE A 116 0.55 22.85 -15.14
N LEU A 117 -0.39 22.64 -14.21
CA LEU A 117 -1.75 23.16 -14.31
C LEU A 117 -1.77 24.68 -14.54
N ASP A 118 -1.05 25.43 -13.71
CA ASP A 118 -1.00 26.89 -13.82
C ASP A 118 -0.37 27.35 -15.14
N HIS A 119 0.68 26.66 -15.60
CA HIS A 119 1.31 26.95 -16.90
C HIS A 119 0.35 26.72 -18.06
N LEU A 120 -0.41 25.63 -18.04
CA LEU A 120 -1.37 25.31 -19.09
C LEU A 120 -2.57 26.28 -19.11
N LEU A 121 -3.06 26.68 -17.93
CA LEU A 121 -4.12 27.68 -17.79
C LEU A 121 -3.70 29.06 -18.28
N GLN A 122 -2.41 29.43 -18.21
CA GLN A 122 -1.92 30.69 -18.78
C GLN A 122 -1.91 30.71 -20.32
N ILE A 123 -1.75 29.55 -20.96
CA ILE A 123 -1.59 29.47 -22.40
C ILE A 123 -2.96 29.55 -23.11
N ASN A 124 -4.08 29.23 -22.44
CA ASN A 124 -5.47 29.39 -22.91
C ASN A 124 -5.78 28.87 -24.33
N THR A 125 -5.02 27.89 -24.83
CA THR A 125 -5.20 27.33 -26.18
C THR A 125 -6.09 26.09 -26.21
N HIS A 126 -6.20 25.37 -25.10
CA HIS A 126 -6.81 24.05 -25.00
C HIS A 126 -7.62 23.91 -23.72
N THR A 127 -8.64 23.04 -23.74
CA THR A 127 -9.39 22.69 -22.54
C THR A 127 -8.48 21.90 -21.61
N THR A 128 -8.18 22.46 -20.44
CA THR A 128 -7.32 21.82 -19.43
C THR A 128 -8.19 21.34 -18.28
N LEU A 129 -8.08 20.05 -17.97
CA LEU A 129 -8.78 19.36 -16.90
C LEU A 129 -7.76 18.89 -15.87
N ALA A 130 -8.12 18.93 -14.60
CA ALA A 130 -7.26 18.44 -13.53
C ALA A 130 -8.05 17.72 -12.43
N PHE A 131 -7.44 16.68 -11.88
CA PHE A 131 -7.94 15.99 -10.70
C PHE A 131 -6.79 15.59 -9.79
N PHE A 132 -7.02 15.68 -8.49
CA PHE A 132 -6.04 15.36 -7.47
C PHE A 132 -6.65 14.32 -6.54
N PHE A 133 -6.11 13.10 -6.55
CA PHE A 133 -6.45 12.13 -5.52
C PHE A 133 -5.97 12.62 -4.16
N ASP A 134 -6.65 12.18 -3.10
CA ASP A 134 -6.29 12.55 -1.72
C ASP A 134 -6.61 11.41 -0.76
N PHE A 135 -5.56 10.86 -0.14
CA PHE A 135 -5.67 9.83 0.89
C PHE A 135 -6.50 10.26 2.11
N ASN A 136 -6.61 11.56 2.39
CA ASN A 136 -7.38 12.08 3.52
C ASN A 136 -8.83 12.45 3.18
N ASP A 137 -9.20 12.49 1.89
CA ASP A 137 -10.57 12.82 1.45
C ASP A 137 -11.21 11.61 0.74
N PRO A 138 -12.13 10.89 1.41
CA PRO A 138 -12.81 9.73 0.83
C PRO A 138 -13.60 10.02 -0.46
N ARG A 139 -13.87 11.29 -0.77
CA ARG A 139 -14.53 11.73 -2.02
C ARG A 139 -13.54 11.98 -3.17
N LYS A 140 -12.26 11.70 -2.98
CA LYS A 140 -11.20 11.85 -3.98
C LYS A 140 -10.33 10.60 -4.06
N GLN A 141 -10.92 9.42 -3.92
CA GLN A 141 -10.20 8.14 -3.85
C GLN A 141 -10.67 7.12 -4.87
N LYS A 142 -11.80 7.36 -5.56
CA LYS A 142 -12.38 6.43 -6.52
C LYS A 142 -12.34 6.98 -7.94
N LEU A 143 -12.36 6.07 -8.91
CA LEU A 143 -12.50 6.42 -10.33
C LEU A 143 -13.79 7.23 -10.59
N GLU A 144 -14.88 6.87 -9.90
CA GLU A 144 -16.16 7.57 -10.02
C GLU A 144 -16.03 9.07 -9.66
N ASP A 145 -15.25 9.40 -8.63
CA ASP A 145 -15.01 10.77 -8.17
C ASP A 145 -14.27 11.59 -9.24
N LEU A 146 -13.23 10.97 -9.84
CA LEU A 146 -12.49 11.52 -10.97
C LEU A 146 -13.43 11.80 -12.15
N LEU A 147 -14.24 10.82 -12.55
CA LEU A 147 -15.16 10.95 -13.69
C LEU A 147 -16.21 12.05 -13.47
N ARG A 148 -16.79 12.14 -12.26
CA ARG A 148 -17.74 13.20 -11.89
C ARG A 148 -17.10 14.58 -12.02
N SER A 149 -15.87 14.74 -11.54
CA SER A 149 -15.12 15.99 -11.63
C SER A 149 -14.80 16.38 -13.09
N LEU A 150 -14.29 15.44 -13.88
CA LEU A 150 -13.98 15.67 -15.30
C LEU A 150 -15.23 16.04 -16.12
N ALA A 151 -16.35 15.36 -15.87
CA ALA A 151 -17.63 15.64 -16.54
C ALA A 151 -18.08 17.10 -16.32
N ILE A 152 -18.00 17.58 -15.07
CA ILE A 152 -18.38 18.96 -14.73
C ILE A 152 -17.40 19.99 -15.29
N GLN A 153 -16.10 19.71 -15.26
CA GLN A 153 -15.09 20.60 -15.86
C GLN A 153 -15.28 20.72 -17.38
N LEU A 154 -15.58 19.62 -18.08
CA LEU A 154 -15.92 19.63 -19.50
C LEU A 154 -17.27 20.30 -19.79
N TYR A 155 -18.23 20.22 -18.87
CA TYR A 155 -19.50 20.91 -19.00
C TYR A 155 -19.32 22.43 -18.85
N HIS A 156 -18.46 22.87 -17.93
CA HIS A 156 -18.12 24.28 -17.73
C HIS A 156 -17.41 24.89 -18.95
N SER A 157 -16.67 24.09 -19.72
CA SER A 157 -15.97 24.58 -20.92
C SER A 157 -16.91 24.98 -22.07
N GLY A 158 -18.23 24.75 -21.95
CA GLY A 158 -19.26 25.28 -22.85
C GLY A 158 -19.28 24.70 -24.28
N ASN A 159 -18.60 23.57 -24.50
CA ASN A 159 -18.46 22.96 -25.83
C ASN A 159 -19.69 22.12 -26.22
N GLU A 160 -19.71 21.61 -27.46
CA GLU A 160 -20.74 20.68 -27.98
C GLU A 160 -20.87 19.39 -27.13
N ALA A 161 -19.85 19.09 -26.32
CA ALA A 161 -19.83 18.07 -25.28
C ALA A 161 -20.95 18.20 -24.22
N THR A 162 -21.42 19.43 -23.94
CA THR A 162 -22.50 19.70 -22.96
C THR A 162 -23.79 18.93 -23.28
N ARG A 163 -24.11 18.76 -24.57
CA ARG A 163 -25.31 18.03 -25.01
C ARG A 163 -25.32 16.56 -24.56
N ARG A 164 -24.15 15.92 -24.44
CA ARG A 164 -24.07 14.50 -24.03
C ARG A 164 -24.41 14.35 -22.56
N LEU A 165 -23.89 15.25 -21.72
CA LEU A 165 -24.21 15.24 -20.30
C LEU A 165 -25.68 15.62 -20.05
N ASP A 166 -26.21 16.55 -20.84
CA ASP A 166 -27.64 16.90 -20.81
C ASP A 166 -28.53 15.71 -21.19
N SER A 167 -28.16 14.93 -22.21
CA SER A 167 -28.89 13.71 -22.57
C SER A 167 -28.82 12.65 -21.46
N LEU A 168 -27.67 12.52 -20.80
CA LEU A 168 -27.51 11.62 -19.66
C LEU A 168 -28.37 12.06 -18.47
N PHE A 169 -28.41 13.36 -18.17
CA PHE A 169 -29.27 13.94 -17.14
C PHE A 169 -30.75 13.63 -17.40
N ALA A 170 -31.21 13.84 -18.63
CA ALA A 170 -32.59 13.58 -19.04
C ALA A 170 -32.95 12.08 -18.98
N SER A 171 -32.04 11.17 -19.34
CA SER A 171 -32.29 9.73 -19.29
C SER A 171 -32.34 9.15 -17.86
N HIS A 172 -31.92 9.94 -16.86
CA HIS A 172 -31.92 9.58 -15.45
C HIS A 172 -33.00 10.35 -14.66
N ASP A 173 -34.20 10.43 -15.26
CA ASP A 173 -35.39 11.07 -14.70
C ASP A 173 -35.15 12.53 -14.29
N ASP A 174 -34.53 13.30 -15.18
CA ASP A 174 -34.14 14.70 -14.95
C ASP A 174 -33.33 14.88 -13.64
N GLY A 175 -32.37 13.98 -13.43
CA GLY A 175 -31.44 14.03 -12.30
C GLY A 175 -31.96 13.47 -10.98
N ARG A 176 -33.04 12.68 -10.98
CA ARG A 176 -33.51 11.99 -9.75
C ARG A 176 -32.71 10.73 -9.41
N ARG A 177 -32.05 10.11 -10.40
CA ARG A 177 -31.18 8.94 -10.22
C ARG A 177 -29.74 9.27 -10.60
N GLN A 178 -28.78 8.67 -9.90
CA GLN A 178 -27.35 8.77 -10.26
C GLN A 178 -27.03 7.84 -11.43
N PRO A 179 -26.13 8.24 -12.35
CA PRO A 179 -25.60 7.32 -13.35
C PRO A 179 -24.65 6.33 -12.69
N ASP A 180 -24.54 5.12 -13.25
CA ASP A 180 -23.47 4.19 -12.88
C ASP A 180 -22.12 4.61 -13.49
N THR A 181 -21.03 4.02 -12.99
CA THR A 181 -19.66 4.35 -13.40
C THR A 181 -19.40 4.11 -14.89
N ASN A 182 -20.02 3.09 -15.48
CA ASN A 182 -19.82 2.74 -16.89
C ASN A 182 -20.50 3.75 -17.81
N ALA A 183 -21.74 4.13 -17.49
CA ALA A 183 -22.49 5.14 -18.22
C ALA A 183 -21.80 6.50 -18.12
N LEU A 184 -21.28 6.85 -16.94
CA LEU A 184 -20.54 8.09 -16.73
C LEU A 184 -19.20 8.09 -17.49
N SER A 185 -18.45 6.98 -17.45
CA SER A 185 -17.21 6.83 -18.23
C SER A 185 -17.46 7.03 -19.72
N ALA A 186 -18.43 6.30 -20.30
CA ALA A 186 -18.76 6.40 -21.71
C ALA A 186 -19.21 7.83 -22.11
N CYS A 187 -19.91 8.52 -21.21
CA CYS A 187 -20.29 9.91 -21.39
C CYS A 187 -19.04 10.82 -21.45
N VAL A 188 -18.15 10.72 -20.46
CA VAL A 188 -16.90 11.49 -20.39
C VAL A 188 -16.01 11.21 -21.60
N ASP A 189 -15.86 9.95 -22.01
CA ASP A 189 -15.07 9.56 -23.19
C ASP A 189 -15.62 10.22 -24.46
N THR A 190 -16.94 10.20 -24.63
CA THR A 190 -17.57 10.88 -25.76
C THR A 190 -17.40 12.40 -25.69
N MET A 191 -17.50 12.98 -24.49
CA MET A 191 -17.31 14.42 -24.28
C MET A 191 -15.87 14.84 -24.62
N ILE A 192 -14.88 14.04 -24.25
CA ILE A 192 -13.46 14.26 -24.57
C ILE A 192 -13.23 14.15 -26.09
N GLN A 193 -13.83 13.15 -26.76
CA GLN A 193 -13.70 12.96 -28.20
C GLN A 193 -14.37 14.05 -29.04
N THR A 194 -15.47 14.61 -28.53
CA THR A 194 -16.23 15.69 -29.18
C THR A 194 -15.60 17.06 -28.90
N SER A 195 -14.99 17.20 -27.73
CA SER A 195 -14.13 18.35 -27.43
C SER A 195 -12.91 18.30 -28.34
N GLY A 196 -12.31 19.46 -28.61
CA GLY A 196 -11.09 19.53 -29.40
C GLY A 196 -9.89 18.85 -28.70
N LYS A 197 -8.71 19.45 -28.78
CA LYS A 197 -7.55 18.93 -28.08
C LYS A 197 -7.67 19.25 -26.58
N VAL A 198 -7.74 18.20 -25.74
CA VAL A 198 -7.94 18.27 -24.27
C VAL A 198 -6.67 17.84 -23.55
N PHE A 199 -6.27 18.60 -22.52
CA PHE A 199 -5.18 18.28 -21.61
C PHE A 199 -5.76 17.79 -20.28
N ILE A 200 -5.29 16.65 -19.81
CA ILE A 200 -5.77 16.04 -18.56
C ILE A 200 -4.58 15.83 -17.64
N ILE A 201 -4.66 16.35 -16.42
CA ILE A 201 -3.69 16.16 -15.35
C ILE A 201 -4.36 15.34 -14.24
N ILE A 202 -3.75 14.21 -13.87
CA ILE A 202 -4.22 13.39 -12.76
C ILE A 202 -3.08 13.24 -11.76
N ASP A 203 -3.24 13.81 -10.56
CA ASP A 203 -2.24 13.77 -9.51
C ASP A 203 -2.48 12.62 -8.54
N ALA A 204 -1.39 11.99 -8.09
CA ALA A 204 -1.36 10.97 -7.03
C ALA A 204 -2.20 9.71 -7.32
N LEU A 205 -1.98 9.06 -8.47
CA LEU A 205 -2.66 7.80 -8.82
C LEU A 205 -2.56 6.71 -7.73
N ASP A 206 -1.48 6.72 -6.94
CA ASP A 206 -1.26 5.80 -5.82
C ASP A 206 -2.30 5.90 -4.69
N GLU A 207 -2.98 7.04 -4.60
CA GLU A 207 -4.00 7.31 -3.58
C GLU A 207 -5.41 6.86 -4.02
N CYS A 208 -5.55 6.28 -5.22
CA CYS A 208 -6.79 5.64 -5.65
C CYS A 208 -6.96 4.27 -4.99
N THR A 209 -8.13 4.01 -4.42
CA THR A 209 -8.47 2.71 -3.81
C THR A 209 -8.91 1.68 -4.86
N ALA A 210 -9.50 2.12 -5.97
CA ALA A 210 -10.02 1.27 -7.06
C ALA A 210 -9.03 1.23 -8.24
N ARG A 211 -7.86 0.62 -8.01
CA ARG A 211 -6.70 0.71 -8.93
C ARG A 211 -6.90 -0.03 -10.25
N GLU A 212 -7.54 -1.19 -10.23
CA GLU A 212 -7.81 -1.98 -11.45
C GLU A 212 -8.73 -1.22 -12.41
N ASP A 213 -9.84 -0.68 -11.89
CA ASP A 213 -10.78 0.12 -12.67
C ASP A 213 -10.10 1.36 -13.28
N LEU A 214 -9.27 2.05 -12.48
CA LEU A 214 -8.52 3.22 -12.93
C LEU A 214 -7.54 2.87 -14.06
N LEU A 215 -6.81 1.78 -13.95
CA LEU A 215 -5.86 1.33 -14.99
C LEU A 215 -6.59 0.92 -16.28
N GLN A 216 -7.75 0.27 -16.16
CA GLN A 216 -8.59 -0.07 -17.31
C GLN A 216 -9.11 1.18 -18.01
N TRP A 217 -9.53 2.20 -17.25
CA TRP A 217 -9.98 3.47 -17.82
C TRP A 217 -8.83 4.24 -18.48
N LEU A 218 -7.65 4.32 -17.85
CA LEU A 218 -6.45 4.94 -18.42
C LEU A 218 -6.04 4.28 -19.74
N LYS A 219 -6.18 2.96 -19.87
CA LYS A 219 -5.94 2.23 -21.12
C LYS A 219 -6.87 2.69 -22.24
N HIS A 220 -8.16 2.89 -21.94
CA HIS A 220 -9.11 3.38 -22.93
C HIS A 220 -8.77 4.82 -23.36
N LEU A 221 -8.50 5.69 -22.39
CA LEU A 221 -8.17 7.09 -22.64
C LEU A 221 -6.85 7.25 -23.43
N ALA A 222 -5.87 6.38 -23.16
CA ALA A 222 -4.58 6.38 -23.85
C ALA A 222 -4.69 6.09 -25.35
N SER A 223 -5.74 5.39 -25.77
CA SER A 223 -6.04 5.15 -27.19
C SER A 223 -6.76 6.32 -27.89
N GLY A 224 -7.16 7.33 -27.12
CA GLY A 224 -7.90 8.51 -27.59
C GLY A 224 -7.03 9.68 -28.04
N LYS A 225 -7.68 10.82 -28.30
CA LYS A 225 -7.03 12.09 -28.71
C LYS A 225 -6.58 12.97 -27.53
N ALA A 226 -6.88 12.57 -26.29
CA ALA A 226 -6.52 13.33 -25.10
C ALA A 226 -5.01 13.25 -24.85
N GLN A 227 -4.44 14.35 -24.37
CA GLN A 227 -3.08 14.33 -23.85
C GLN A 227 -3.12 14.25 -22.33
N LEU A 228 -2.42 13.27 -21.78
CA LEU A 228 -2.51 12.90 -20.39
C LEU A 228 -1.16 13.06 -19.68
N ILE A 229 -1.18 13.72 -18.52
CA ILE A 229 -0.10 13.66 -17.54
C ILE A 229 -0.66 13.03 -16.28
N VAL A 230 -0.01 11.98 -15.80
CA VAL A 230 -0.33 11.38 -14.51
C VAL A 230 0.88 11.43 -13.59
N THR A 231 0.64 11.61 -12.30
CA THR A 231 1.68 11.50 -11.27
C THR A 231 1.36 10.39 -10.29
N GLY A 232 2.39 9.78 -9.71
CA GLY A 232 2.18 8.81 -8.64
C GLY A 232 3.46 8.23 -8.08
N ARG A 233 3.32 7.35 -7.09
CA ARG A 233 4.41 6.51 -6.59
C ARG A 233 4.66 5.33 -7.53
N PRO A 234 5.91 4.86 -7.63
CA PRO A 234 6.23 3.69 -8.42
C PRO A 234 5.91 2.39 -7.66
N GLU A 235 4.65 2.20 -7.31
CA GLU A 235 4.18 0.95 -6.67
C GLU A 235 4.13 -0.21 -7.67
N ALA A 236 4.18 -1.44 -7.18
CA ALA A 236 4.45 -2.63 -8.01
C ALA A 236 3.41 -2.84 -9.13
N ASP A 237 2.14 -2.55 -8.86
CA ASP A 237 1.04 -2.56 -9.82
C ASP A 237 1.23 -1.52 -10.94
N PHE A 238 1.52 -0.27 -10.58
CA PHE A 238 1.76 0.81 -11.56
C PHE A 238 3.04 0.61 -12.36
N GLN A 239 4.12 0.16 -11.73
CA GLN A 239 5.38 -0.18 -12.41
C GLN A 239 5.20 -1.31 -13.43
N ARG A 240 4.30 -2.26 -13.17
CA ARG A 240 4.03 -3.36 -14.09
C ARG A 240 3.15 -2.95 -15.27
N GLU A 241 2.10 -2.16 -15.02
CA GLU A 241 1.07 -1.87 -16.02
C GLU A 241 1.31 -0.56 -16.80
N ILE A 242 1.70 0.55 -16.17
CA ILE A 242 1.81 1.85 -16.85
C ILE A 242 2.84 1.85 -18.01
N PRO A 243 4.04 1.27 -17.88
CA PRO A 243 4.99 1.19 -18.99
C PRO A 243 4.43 0.44 -20.21
N ARG A 244 3.58 -0.57 -19.99
CA ARG A 244 2.88 -1.29 -21.07
C ARG A 244 1.79 -0.45 -21.73
N LEU A 245 1.17 0.46 -20.97
CA LEU A 245 0.12 1.35 -21.45
C LEU A 245 0.70 2.56 -22.21
N PHE A 246 1.75 3.19 -21.67
CA PHE A 246 2.26 4.47 -22.16
C PHE A 246 3.55 4.37 -22.95
N ASP A 247 4.23 3.22 -22.99
CA ASP A 247 5.64 3.05 -23.41
C ASP A 247 6.63 3.57 -22.36
N GLU A 248 7.73 2.83 -22.16
CA GLU A 248 8.77 3.16 -21.17
C GLU A 248 9.35 4.57 -21.37
N ARG A 249 9.45 5.06 -22.61
CA ARG A 249 9.96 6.40 -22.90
C ARG A 249 9.09 7.54 -22.35
N ASN A 250 7.83 7.23 -22.03
CA ASN A 250 6.85 8.15 -21.48
C ASN A 250 6.74 8.06 -19.96
N CYS A 251 7.54 7.20 -19.33
CA CYS A 251 7.63 7.04 -17.89
C CYS A 251 8.88 7.78 -17.39
N VAL A 252 8.69 8.94 -16.76
CA VAL A 252 9.78 9.81 -16.31
C VAL A 252 9.88 9.80 -14.79
N LEU A 253 10.96 9.21 -14.28
CA LEU A 253 11.37 9.36 -12.89
C LEU A 253 11.78 10.81 -12.64
N LEU A 254 11.20 11.45 -11.62
CA LEU A 254 11.52 12.82 -11.27
C LEU A 254 13.01 12.97 -10.92
N ASP A 255 13.68 13.96 -11.52
CA ASP A 255 15.11 14.20 -11.32
C ASP A 255 15.38 14.63 -9.87
N LYS A 256 16.02 13.73 -9.11
CA LYS A 256 16.40 13.96 -7.71
C LYS A 256 17.21 15.26 -7.55
N LYS A 257 18.13 15.59 -8.46
CA LYS A 257 18.96 16.80 -8.36
C LYS A 257 18.13 18.07 -8.54
N ALA A 258 17.22 18.07 -9.50
CA ALA A 258 16.36 19.22 -9.77
C ALA A 258 15.34 19.44 -8.64
N VAL A 259 14.73 18.35 -8.15
CA VAL A 259 13.82 18.40 -6.98
C VAL A 259 14.56 18.91 -5.74
N ASN A 260 15.78 18.43 -5.47
CA ASN A 260 16.57 18.92 -4.34
C ASN A 260 16.93 20.40 -4.48
N ALA A 261 17.20 20.89 -5.68
CA ALA A 261 17.43 22.33 -5.91
C ALA A 261 16.19 23.17 -5.57
N ASP A 262 14.99 22.69 -5.95
CA ASP A 262 13.72 23.33 -5.60
C ASP A 262 13.50 23.34 -4.07
N ILE A 263 13.75 22.20 -3.40
CA ILE A 263 13.66 22.09 -1.93
C ILE A 263 14.65 23.04 -1.25
N HIS A 264 15.90 23.10 -1.71
CA HIS A 264 16.89 24.02 -1.17
C HIS A 264 16.47 25.48 -1.33
N SER A 265 15.90 25.85 -2.48
CA SER A 265 15.37 27.20 -2.72
C SER A 265 14.25 27.55 -1.72
N TYR A 266 13.28 26.63 -1.55
CA TYR A 266 12.19 26.78 -0.58
C TYR A 266 12.70 26.91 0.86
N VAL A 267 13.63 26.06 1.28
CA VAL A 267 14.20 26.08 2.64
C VAL A 267 14.94 27.40 2.88
N ASN A 268 15.79 27.84 1.95
CA ASN A 268 16.53 29.09 2.08
C ASN A 268 15.57 30.28 2.22
N ALA A 269 14.56 30.39 1.35
CA ALA A 269 13.58 31.48 1.44
C ALA A 269 12.76 31.44 2.75
N THR A 270 12.38 30.25 3.21
CA THR A 270 11.62 30.09 4.46
C THR A 270 12.46 30.50 5.68
N LEU A 271 13.75 30.15 5.69
CA LEU A 271 14.69 30.53 6.75
C LEU A 271 14.95 32.04 6.79
N GLU A 272 14.97 32.71 5.63
CA GLU A 272 15.15 34.16 5.52
C GLU A 272 13.92 34.95 5.98
N GLN A 273 12.71 34.38 5.88
CA GLN A 273 11.45 35.10 6.09
C GLN A 273 10.78 34.83 7.45
N LYS A 274 11.05 33.71 8.12
CA LYS A 274 10.37 33.38 9.39
C LYS A 274 10.99 34.09 10.60
N PRO A 275 10.21 34.86 11.39
CA PRO A 275 10.73 35.57 12.57
C PRO A 275 11.36 34.64 13.62
N ASP A 276 10.82 33.43 13.78
CA ASP A 276 11.36 32.39 14.67
C ASP A 276 12.79 31.91 14.31
N PHE A 277 13.26 32.22 13.10
CA PHE A 277 14.58 31.86 12.58
C PHE A 277 15.49 33.09 12.38
N VAL A 278 14.88 34.27 12.23
CA VAL A 278 15.56 35.57 12.12
C VAL A 278 15.98 36.11 13.50
N ASP A 279 15.12 35.99 14.52
CA ASP A 279 15.37 36.52 15.87
C ASP A 279 15.86 35.47 16.88
N LYS A 280 15.63 34.18 16.61
CA LYS A 280 16.28 33.08 17.32
C LYS A 280 17.24 32.40 16.36
N LYS A 281 18.54 32.66 16.55
CA LYS A 281 19.64 31.84 16.01
C LYS A 281 19.25 30.36 16.16
N LEU A 282 18.98 29.71 15.04
CA LEU A 282 18.53 28.32 14.92
C LEU A 282 19.13 27.38 15.97
N SER A 283 18.28 26.49 16.48
CA SER A 283 18.50 25.42 17.44
C SER A 283 19.77 24.57 17.18
N GLN A 284 20.89 25.12 17.63
CA GLN A 284 21.76 24.62 18.70
C GLN A 284 21.78 23.12 19.06
N GLU A 285 22.37 22.29 18.20
CA GLU A 285 23.39 21.34 18.69
C GLU A 285 24.63 21.37 17.79
N SER A 286 24.44 21.32 16.47
CA SER A 286 25.54 21.38 15.50
C SER A 286 26.04 22.81 15.20
N LEU A 287 25.13 23.80 15.14
CA LEU A 287 25.47 25.21 14.89
C LEU A 287 25.89 25.98 16.16
N ALA A 288 25.48 25.52 17.36
CA ALA A 288 25.91 26.11 18.63
C ALA A 288 27.43 26.01 18.86
N ARG A 289 28.05 24.94 18.34
CA ARG A 289 29.50 24.71 18.45
C ARG A 289 30.34 25.57 17.49
N CYS A 290 29.70 26.26 16.54
CA CYS A 290 30.39 27.04 15.52
C CYS A 290 30.75 28.45 16.04
N LEU A 291 31.94 28.59 16.63
CA LEU A 291 32.45 29.84 17.22
C LEU A 291 32.92 30.90 16.20
N SER A 292 32.82 30.64 14.89
CA SER A 292 33.34 31.55 13.86
C SER A 292 32.48 31.59 12.59
N PRO A 293 32.44 32.72 11.84
CA PRO A 293 31.78 32.80 10.53
C PRO A 293 32.31 31.77 9.51
N LYS A 294 33.58 31.35 9.64
CA LYS A 294 34.17 30.29 8.82
C LYS A 294 33.60 28.91 9.18
N ALA A 295 33.41 28.64 10.46
CA ALA A 295 32.77 27.42 10.96
C ALA A 295 31.29 27.33 10.54
N ILE A 296 30.56 28.45 10.53
CA ILE A 296 29.17 28.50 10.04
C ILE A 296 29.11 28.19 8.53
N LYS A 297 29.99 28.78 7.72
CA LYS A 297 30.09 28.46 6.28
C LYS A 297 30.49 27.00 6.02
N LEU A 298 31.32 26.41 6.88
CA LEU A 298 31.66 24.98 6.83
C LEU A 298 30.47 24.10 7.22
N ALA A 299 29.72 24.46 8.26
CA ALA A 299 28.53 23.74 8.71
C ALA A 299 27.39 23.77 7.68
N LEU A 300 27.19 24.91 7.01
CA LEU A 300 26.24 25.05 5.90
C LEU A 300 26.66 24.24 4.67
N ARG A 301 27.97 24.16 4.39
CA ARG A 301 28.52 23.27 3.34
C ARG A 301 28.45 21.79 3.71
N SER A 302 28.37 21.48 5.01
CA SER A 302 28.19 20.14 5.52
C SER A 302 26.73 19.81 5.83
N LEU A 303 25.74 20.53 5.28
CA LEU A 303 24.35 20.07 5.33
C LEU A 303 24.18 18.81 4.46
N PRO A 304 23.21 17.93 4.78
CA PRO A 304 22.89 16.81 3.91
C PRO A 304 22.46 17.30 2.54
N ARG A 305 22.90 16.61 1.48
CA ARG A 305 22.54 16.97 0.09
C ARG A 305 21.12 16.54 -0.27
N ASP A 306 20.64 15.50 0.39
CA ASP A 306 19.33 14.89 0.18
C ASP A 306 18.85 14.18 1.46
N LEU A 307 17.64 13.62 1.40
CA LEU A 307 17.04 12.87 2.50
C LEU A 307 17.82 11.60 2.82
N ASN A 308 18.38 10.90 1.83
CA ASN A 308 19.14 9.67 2.05
C ASN A 308 20.44 9.94 2.81
N GLU A 309 21.15 11.02 2.47
CA GLU A 309 22.31 11.51 3.21
C GLU A 309 21.93 11.96 4.63
N THR A 310 20.71 12.46 4.81
CA THR A 310 20.18 12.82 6.13
C THR A 310 20.03 11.57 6.99
N TYR A 311 19.36 10.53 6.47
CA TYR A 311 19.17 9.27 7.18
C TYR A 311 20.49 8.53 7.41
N TYR A 312 21.40 8.52 6.43
CA TYR A 312 22.74 7.97 6.57
C TYR A 312 23.46 8.60 7.76
N ARG A 313 23.46 9.93 7.86
CA ARG A 313 24.08 10.64 8.98
C ARG A 313 23.37 10.39 10.29
N MET A 314 22.05 10.28 10.30
CA MET A 314 21.30 9.92 11.51
C MET A 314 21.76 8.56 12.04
N LEU A 315 21.85 7.53 11.18
CA LEU A 315 22.35 6.21 11.54
C LEU A 315 23.81 6.23 12.00
N GLN A 316 24.69 7.01 11.35
CA GLN A 316 26.09 7.11 11.75
C GLN A 316 26.31 7.90 13.04
N ASN A 317 25.41 8.84 13.36
CA ASN A 317 25.48 9.65 14.57
C ASN A 317 24.91 8.95 15.81
N ILE A 318 24.31 7.76 15.66
CA ILE A 318 23.91 6.93 16.80
C ILE A 318 25.18 6.62 17.62
N PRO A 319 25.21 6.92 18.93
CA PRO A 319 26.36 6.63 19.77
C PRO A 319 26.76 5.16 19.67
N SER A 320 28.07 4.88 19.61
CA SER A 320 28.58 3.51 19.45
C SER A 320 28.09 2.55 20.55
N GLU A 321 27.86 3.09 21.75
CA GLU A 321 27.34 2.37 22.92
C GLU A 321 25.95 1.75 22.69
N TYR A 322 25.12 2.42 21.89
CA TYR A 322 23.72 2.01 21.64
C TYR A 322 23.49 1.50 20.22
N LYS A 323 24.54 1.48 19.39
CA LYS A 323 24.42 1.29 17.95
C LYS A 323 23.86 -0.09 17.60
N SER A 324 24.36 -1.16 18.23
CA SER A 324 23.84 -2.52 18.04
C SER A 324 22.35 -2.60 18.38
N SER A 325 21.98 -2.20 19.60
CA SER A 325 20.60 -2.23 20.09
C SER A 325 19.66 -1.38 19.23
N ALA A 326 20.12 -0.22 18.77
CA ALA A 326 19.37 0.66 17.89
C ALA A 326 19.15 0.06 16.49
N ILE A 327 20.19 -0.52 15.88
CA ILE A 327 20.04 -1.19 14.58
C ILE A 327 19.07 -2.36 14.68
N ARG A 328 19.19 -3.19 15.73
CA ARG A 328 18.26 -4.28 15.99
C ARG A 328 16.84 -3.78 16.17
N LEU A 329 16.62 -2.74 16.97
CA LEU A 329 15.27 -2.17 17.15
C LEU A 329 14.70 -1.69 15.81
N LEU A 330 15.51 -1.05 14.96
CA LEU A 330 15.10 -0.63 13.62
C LEU A 330 14.77 -1.82 12.71
N GLN A 331 15.53 -2.93 12.77
CA GLN A 331 15.21 -4.16 12.02
C GLN A 331 13.86 -4.73 12.42
N PHE A 332 13.58 -4.77 13.72
CA PHE A 332 12.26 -5.11 14.24
C PHE A 332 11.18 -4.18 13.68
N LEU A 333 11.35 -2.86 13.75
CA LEU A 333 10.35 -1.90 13.25
C LEU A 333 10.12 -1.99 11.73
N VAL A 334 11.12 -2.42 10.95
CA VAL A 334 10.98 -2.60 9.49
C VAL A 334 10.15 -3.84 9.17
N TYR A 335 10.36 -4.95 9.88
CA TYR A 335 9.80 -6.27 9.54
C TYR A 335 8.75 -6.81 10.53
N ALA A 336 8.40 -6.07 11.57
CA ALA A 336 7.40 -6.52 12.54
C ALA A 336 6.05 -6.80 11.87
N LYS A 337 5.47 -7.98 12.15
CA LYS A 337 4.19 -8.42 11.59
C LYS A 337 3.02 -7.57 12.08
N ARG A 338 3.17 -7.00 13.27
CA ARG A 338 2.31 -5.96 13.82
C ARG A 338 3.16 -4.85 14.43
N PRO A 339 2.62 -3.63 14.60
CA PRO A 339 3.31 -2.58 15.34
C PRO A 339 3.75 -3.09 16.72
N LEU A 340 5.00 -2.78 17.07
CA LEU A 340 5.53 -3.07 18.39
C LEU A 340 5.00 -2.05 19.39
N THR A 341 4.58 -2.54 20.55
CA THR A 341 4.30 -1.66 21.68
C THR A 341 5.61 -1.08 22.21
N LEU A 342 5.52 0.07 22.87
CA LEU A 342 6.67 0.70 23.50
C LEU A 342 7.32 -0.22 24.55
N ALA A 343 6.52 -1.02 25.25
CA ALA A 343 7.01 -1.98 26.24
C ALA A 343 7.81 -3.12 25.57
N GLU A 344 7.33 -3.65 24.45
CA GLU A 344 8.05 -4.67 23.68
C GLU A 344 9.37 -4.13 23.10
N ALA A 345 9.36 -2.90 22.58
CA ALA A 345 10.56 -2.24 22.06
C ALA A 345 11.66 -2.06 23.12
N ILE A 346 11.29 -1.80 24.37
CA ILE A 346 12.23 -1.70 25.49
C ILE A 346 12.91 -3.05 25.76
N GLU A 347 12.18 -4.15 25.62
CA GLU A 347 12.75 -5.48 25.82
C GLU A 347 13.64 -5.94 24.68
N VAL A 348 13.34 -5.51 23.44
CA VAL A 348 14.27 -5.65 22.30
C VAL A 348 15.59 -4.93 22.59
N ILE A 349 15.55 -3.75 23.22
CA ILE A 349 16.78 -3.04 23.62
C ILE A 349 17.51 -3.80 24.73
N ALA A 350 16.79 -4.25 25.75
CA ALA A 350 17.34 -4.89 26.96
C ALA A 350 17.87 -6.32 26.76
N THR A 351 17.54 -6.96 25.64
CA THR A 351 18.13 -8.25 25.25
C THR A 351 19.52 -8.00 24.65
N GLU A 352 20.59 -8.70 25.00
CA GLU A 352 21.91 -8.59 24.35
C GLU A 352 22.21 -9.87 23.56
N ILE A 353 22.64 -9.72 22.30
CA ILE A 353 22.87 -10.84 21.37
C ILE A 353 24.23 -10.77 20.65
N ASP A 354 24.88 -9.61 20.66
CA ASP A 354 26.11 -9.34 19.91
C ASP A 354 27.34 -9.56 20.79
N GLN A 355 27.26 -9.23 22.09
CA GLN A 355 28.38 -9.33 23.04
C GLN A 355 28.08 -10.29 24.19
N GLU A 356 29.12 -10.97 24.68
CA GLU A 356 29.00 -11.83 25.86
C GLU A 356 29.07 -11.01 27.17
N PRO A 357 28.23 -11.30 28.17
CA PRO A 357 27.24 -12.37 28.21
C PRO A 357 25.99 -12.04 27.38
N ARG A 358 25.62 -12.95 26.47
CA ARG A 358 24.34 -12.85 25.74
C ARG A 358 23.20 -13.14 26.71
N GLY A 359 22.11 -12.41 26.60
CA GLY A 359 20.91 -12.68 27.38
C GLY A 359 19.98 -11.49 27.55
N PHE A 360 18.79 -11.76 28.07
CA PHE A 360 17.84 -10.73 28.50
C PHE A 360 18.11 -10.32 29.94
N ASP A 361 18.36 -9.02 30.14
CA ASP A 361 18.54 -8.44 31.46
C ASP A 361 17.34 -7.56 31.84
N VAL A 362 16.65 -7.93 32.92
CA VAL A 362 15.54 -7.13 33.48
C VAL A 362 16.03 -5.75 33.94
N ASP A 363 17.25 -5.66 34.47
CA ASP A 363 17.87 -4.39 34.88
C ASP A 363 18.36 -3.58 33.67
N GLY A 364 18.41 -4.20 32.48
CA GLY A 364 18.68 -3.56 31.20
C GLY A 364 17.49 -2.74 30.64
N ARG A 365 16.32 -2.81 31.28
CA ARG A 365 15.14 -2.01 30.89
C ARG A 365 15.38 -0.52 31.09
N LEU A 366 14.85 0.28 30.17
CA LEU A 366 14.96 1.74 30.25
C LEU A 366 14.22 2.30 31.48
N CYS A 367 14.89 3.15 32.25
CA CYS A 367 14.29 3.81 33.42
C CYS A 367 13.12 4.73 33.04
N GLN A 368 13.23 5.44 31.91
CA GLN A 368 12.13 6.21 31.32
C GLN A 368 11.84 5.67 29.93
N LYS A 369 10.56 5.33 29.66
CA LYS A 369 10.17 4.78 28.34
C LYS A 369 10.51 5.72 27.19
N ALA A 370 10.45 7.04 27.41
CA ALA A 370 10.79 8.05 26.41
C ALA A 370 12.28 8.02 25.97
N ASP A 371 13.18 7.43 26.77
CA ASP A 371 14.59 7.29 26.42
C ASP A 371 14.81 6.38 25.20
N VAL A 372 13.80 5.59 24.77
CA VAL A 372 13.85 4.81 23.52
C VAL A 372 14.17 5.71 22.32
N LEU A 373 13.72 6.97 22.34
CA LEU A 373 13.96 7.95 21.27
C LEU A 373 15.45 8.34 21.18
N ARG A 374 16.23 8.14 22.24
CA ARG A 374 17.68 8.41 22.26
C ARG A 374 18.48 7.35 21.51
N TYR A 375 17.95 6.13 21.39
CA TYR A 375 18.56 5.05 20.60
C TYR A 375 18.39 5.31 19.11
N CYS A 376 17.24 5.86 18.69
CA CYS A 376 16.94 6.15 17.29
C CYS A 376 16.42 7.58 17.07
N PRO A 377 17.25 8.62 17.30
CA PRO A 377 16.79 10.01 17.26
C PRO A 377 16.22 10.39 15.90
N SER A 378 15.01 10.92 15.87
CA SER A 378 14.30 11.38 14.66
C SER A 378 14.01 10.30 13.61
N LEU A 379 14.32 9.03 13.89
CA LEU A 379 13.99 7.88 13.04
C LEU A 379 12.74 7.14 13.51
N VAL A 380 12.38 7.29 14.79
CA VAL A 380 11.21 6.66 15.41
C VAL A 380 10.35 7.70 16.14
N ILE A 381 9.06 7.41 16.26
CA ILE A 381 8.08 8.18 17.02
C ILE A 381 7.28 7.25 17.93
N ILE A 382 6.82 7.79 19.06
CA ILE A 382 5.85 7.12 19.92
C ILE A 382 4.46 7.61 19.51
N ALA A 383 3.58 6.69 19.17
CA ALA A 383 2.20 6.95 18.79
C ALA A 383 1.26 6.36 19.83
N GLU A 384 0.30 7.15 20.29
CA GLU A 384 -0.80 6.66 21.12
C GLU A 384 -1.92 6.13 20.21
N VAL A 385 -2.19 4.83 20.28
CA VAL A 385 -3.20 4.18 19.45
C VAL A 385 -4.29 3.62 20.35
N THR A 386 -5.55 4.00 20.09
CA THR A 386 -6.70 3.47 20.84
C THR A 386 -7.34 2.33 20.06
N LYS A 387 -7.31 1.12 20.61
CA LYS A 387 -7.94 -0.09 20.05
C LYS A 387 -8.94 -0.64 21.06
N TYR A 388 -10.19 -0.85 20.64
CA TYR A 388 -11.25 -1.49 21.45
C TYR A 388 -11.36 -0.97 22.90
N ALA A 389 -11.24 0.36 23.08
CA ALA A 389 -11.29 1.08 24.36
C ALA A 389 -10.04 1.01 25.27
N GLU A 390 -8.93 0.43 24.79
CA GLU A 390 -7.61 0.53 25.44
C GLU A 390 -6.67 1.42 24.63
N THR A 391 -5.98 2.34 25.31
CA THR A 391 -4.93 3.18 24.70
C THR A 391 -3.58 2.52 24.95
N VAL A 392 -2.88 2.19 23.86
CA VAL A 392 -1.57 1.55 23.88
C VAL A 392 -0.55 2.48 23.21
N GLU A 393 0.61 2.61 23.85
CA GLU A 393 1.77 3.30 23.26
C GLU A 393 2.47 2.34 22.29
N GLU A 394 2.49 2.69 21.00
CA GLU A 394 3.18 1.95 19.95
C GLU A 394 4.41 2.73 19.48
N LEU A 395 5.48 2.02 19.12
CA LEU A 395 6.68 2.61 18.55
C LEU A 395 6.66 2.42 17.03
N HIS A 396 6.67 3.53 16.29
CA HIS A 396 6.62 3.53 14.82
C HIS A 396 7.87 4.19 14.23
N LEU A 397 8.17 3.89 12.97
CA LEU A 397 9.14 4.70 12.21
C LEU A 397 8.56 6.10 11.97
N ALA A 398 9.39 7.13 12.16
CA ALA A 398 8.97 8.52 12.17
C ALA A 398 8.30 8.98 10.86
N HIS A 399 8.80 8.48 9.73
CA HIS A 399 8.29 8.83 8.41
C HIS A 399 8.34 7.62 7.48
N PHE A 400 7.36 7.49 6.59
CA PHE A 400 7.31 6.42 5.58
C PHE A 400 8.63 6.28 4.77
N PRO A 401 9.31 7.37 4.33
CA PRO A 401 10.57 7.25 3.60
C PRO A 401 11.74 6.69 4.43
N VAL A 402 11.65 6.69 5.77
CA VAL A 402 12.67 6.07 6.62
C VAL A 402 12.70 4.57 6.35
N LYS A 403 11.53 3.93 6.30
CA LYS A 403 11.44 2.49 6.00
C LYS A 403 12.03 2.16 4.64
N GLU A 404 11.68 2.93 3.61
CA GLU A 404 12.23 2.76 2.26
C GLU A 404 13.75 2.88 2.24
N TYR A 405 14.30 3.90 2.91
CA TYR A 405 15.75 4.08 3.00
C TYR A 405 16.44 2.93 3.73
N LEU A 406 15.87 2.44 4.84
CA LEU A 406 16.43 1.31 5.60
C LEU A 406 16.48 0.05 4.73
N LEU A 407 15.42 -0.25 3.98
CA LEU A 407 15.35 -1.41 3.07
C LEU A 407 16.41 -1.37 1.96
N GLU A 408 16.94 -0.20 1.59
CA GLU A 408 18.04 -0.08 0.62
C GLU A 408 19.41 -0.45 1.22
N GLN A 409 19.52 -0.61 2.55
CA GLN A 409 20.78 -0.91 3.23
C GLN A 409 20.93 -2.41 3.48
N ALA A 410 22.13 -2.95 3.22
CA ALA A 410 22.41 -4.38 3.36
C ALA A 410 22.07 -4.93 4.76
N GLN A 411 22.37 -4.22 5.85
CA GLN A 411 22.09 -4.71 7.20
C GLN A 411 20.59 -4.81 7.56
N PHE A 412 19.70 -4.31 6.70
CA PHE A 412 18.24 -4.37 6.86
C PHE A 412 17.58 -5.17 5.75
N ASP A 413 18.33 -6.00 5.01
CA ASP A 413 17.71 -6.99 4.14
C ASP A 413 16.94 -8.03 4.97
N LEU A 414 16.02 -8.75 4.32
CA LEU A 414 15.12 -9.67 5.02
C LEU A 414 15.88 -10.79 5.74
N GLU A 415 16.94 -11.33 5.14
CA GLU A 415 17.73 -12.42 5.71
C GLU A 415 18.50 -11.93 6.95
N SER A 416 19.25 -10.83 6.82
CA SER A 416 20.00 -10.24 7.94
C SER A 416 19.10 -9.84 9.10
N ALA A 417 17.96 -9.21 8.80
CA ALA A 417 16.99 -8.82 9.83
C ALA A 417 16.34 -10.04 10.49
N SER A 418 16.01 -11.07 9.71
CA SER A 418 15.40 -12.30 10.24
C SER A 418 16.34 -13.07 11.16
N ILE A 419 17.65 -13.12 10.85
CA ILE A 419 18.67 -13.70 11.73
C ILE A 419 18.68 -12.98 13.08
N VAL A 420 18.72 -11.65 13.06
CA VAL A 420 18.76 -10.83 14.29
C VAL A 420 17.46 -10.96 15.09
N ILE A 421 16.30 -10.87 14.43
CA ILE A 421 15.00 -10.98 15.09
C ILE A 421 14.84 -12.35 15.73
N THR A 422 15.14 -13.43 14.98
CA THR A 422 15.06 -14.81 15.49
C THR A 422 15.96 -15.00 16.69
N ARG A 423 17.23 -14.59 16.59
CA ARG A 423 18.18 -14.68 17.70
C ARG A 423 17.69 -13.92 18.93
N THR A 424 17.20 -12.69 18.74
CA THR A 424 16.66 -11.88 19.84
C THR A 424 15.48 -12.56 20.51
N CYS A 425 14.52 -13.06 19.74
CA CYS A 425 13.34 -13.74 20.28
C CYS A 425 13.72 -15.02 21.05
N LEU A 426 14.63 -15.83 20.50
CA LEU A 426 15.05 -17.08 21.14
C LEU A 426 15.90 -16.83 22.40
N THR A 427 16.83 -15.87 22.37
CA THR A 427 17.60 -15.46 23.55
C THR A 427 16.67 -14.93 24.64
N TYR A 428 15.74 -14.05 24.28
CA TYR A 428 14.76 -13.52 25.22
C TYR A 428 13.91 -14.63 25.86
N LEU A 429 13.32 -15.52 25.05
CA LEU A 429 12.50 -16.63 25.56
C LEU A 429 13.33 -17.64 26.37
N GLY A 430 14.63 -17.75 26.11
CA GLY A 430 15.54 -18.61 26.87
C GLY A 430 15.80 -18.15 28.31
N ASP A 431 15.73 -16.85 28.56
CA ASP A 431 16.12 -16.26 29.86
C ASP A 431 14.94 -15.88 30.76
N ILE A 432 13.72 -15.78 30.22
CA ILE A 432 12.54 -15.48 31.04
C ILE A 432 12.11 -16.69 31.90
N ASN A 433 11.58 -16.42 33.09
CA ASN A 433 11.23 -17.45 34.08
C ASN A 433 9.87 -18.13 33.78
N ASN A 434 9.75 -19.41 34.15
CA ASN A 434 8.62 -20.31 33.87
C ASN A 434 7.31 -20.04 34.64
N ASN A 435 7.19 -18.97 35.42
CA ASN A 435 5.97 -18.75 36.20
C ASN A 435 4.86 -18.14 35.34
N CYS A 436 4.20 -18.99 34.57
CA CYS A 436 3.30 -18.64 33.46
C CYS A 436 2.20 -17.63 33.79
N SER A 437 1.69 -17.63 35.03
CA SER A 437 0.63 -16.70 35.47
C SER A 437 1.05 -15.22 35.50
N THR A 438 2.35 -14.91 35.60
CA THR A 438 2.84 -13.52 35.63
C THR A 438 3.66 -13.15 34.40
N ILE A 439 3.89 -14.08 33.46
CA ILE A 439 4.74 -13.80 32.29
C ILE A 439 4.20 -12.65 31.46
N ARG A 440 2.89 -12.63 31.20
CA ARG A 440 2.27 -11.56 30.40
C ARG A 440 2.40 -10.17 31.01
N SER A 441 2.39 -10.06 32.35
CA SER A 441 2.55 -8.77 33.03
C SER A 441 4.01 -8.37 33.15
N ASP A 442 4.88 -9.35 33.41
CA ASP A 442 6.27 -9.11 33.78
C ASP A 442 7.18 -9.02 32.55
N PHE A 443 6.78 -9.62 31.43
CA PHE A 443 7.57 -9.81 30.20
C PHE A 443 6.72 -9.48 28.94
N PRO A 444 6.50 -8.19 28.62
CA PRO A 444 5.66 -7.74 27.50
C PRO A 444 5.94 -8.35 26.12
N MET A 445 7.21 -8.63 25.79
CA MET A 445 7.65 -9.19 24.51
C MET A 445 7.45 -10.70 24.41
N ALA A 446 7.22 -11.41 25.52
CA ALA A 446 7.09 -12.87 25.53
C ALA A 446 6.05 -13.39 24.53
N ARG A 447 4.89 -12.74 24.47
CA ARG A 447 3.84 -13.15 23.53
C ARG A 447 4.23 -12.88 22.07
N TYR A 448 4.79 -11.70 21.77
CA TYR A 448 5.27 -11.38 20.43
C TYR A 448 6.35 -12.35 19.96
N ALA A 449 7.35 -12.59 20.82
CA ALA A 449 8.46 -13.48 20.52
C ALA A 449 7.95 -14.90 20.27
N ALA A 450 7.13 -15.45 21.16
CA ALA A 450 6.57 -16.80 21.04
C ALA A 450 5.72 -17.01 19.79
N GLU A 451 4.99 -15.97 19.34
CA GLU A 451 4.08 -16.04 18.20
C GLU A 451 4.81 -15.99 16.85
N TYR A 452 5.83 -15.13 16.72
CA TYR A 452 6.40 -14.81 15.40
C TYR A 452 7.81 -15.34 15.17
N TRP A 453 8.53 -15.84 16.18
CA TRP A 453 9.93 -16.24 15.99
C TRP A 453 10.11 -17.32 14.92
N THR A 454 9.17 -18.28 14.80
CA THR A 454 9.25 -19.36 13.80
C THR A 454 9.18 -18.80 12.39
N GLU A 455 8.35 -17.79 12.13
CA GLU A 455 8.24 -17.18 10.79
C GLU A 455 9.54 -16.49 10.36
N TYR A 456 10.21 -15.81 11.29
CA TYR A 456 11.53 -15.20 11.02
C TYR A 456 12.61 -16.28 10.89
N ALA A 457 12.54 -17.34 11.70
CA ALA A 457 13.50 -18.43 11.66
C ALA A 457 13.53 -19.11 10.29
N VAL A 458 12.39 -19.32 9.63
CA VAL A 458 12.32 -19.86 8.25
C VAL A 458 13.18 -19.05 7.28
N SER A 459 13.16 -17.73 7.38
CA SER A 459 13.97 -16.84 6.52
C SER A 459 15.44 -16.77 6.94
N ALA A 460 15.79 -17.30 8.11
CA ALA A 460 17.11 -17.25 8.71
C ALA A 460 17.83 -18.62 8.76
N GLU A 461 17.16 -19.72 8.39
CA GLU A 461 17.76 -21.07 8.39
C GLU A 461 18.89 -21.25 7.35
N THR A 462 19.14 -20.25 6.50
CA THR A 462 20.38 -20.18 5.69
C THR A 462 21.64 -20.09 6.54
N SER A 463 21.51 -19.63 7.80
CA SER A 463 22.58 -19.54 8.78
C SER A 463 22.63 -20.77 9.68
N GLU A 464 23.73 -21.54 9.59
CA GLU A 464 23.99 -22.70 10.47
C GLU A 464 23.90 -22.34 11.98
N GLU A 465 24.32 -21.12 12.36
CA GLU A 465 24.24 -20.66 13.75
C GLU A 465 22.78 -20.56 14.22
N ILE A 466 21.86 -20.06 13.37
CA ILE A 466 20.44 -19.93 13.73
C ILE A 466 19.77 -21.29 13.79
N VAL A 467 20.11 -22.22 12.88
CA VAL A 467 19.62 -23.60 12.95
C VAL A 467 20.04 -24.23 14.29
N LEU A 468 21.32 -24.10 14.67
CA LEU A 468 21.82 -24.63 15.94
C LEU A 468 21.11 -24.03 17.17
N ILE A 469 20.94 -22.71 17.21
CA ILE A 469 20.23 -22.02 18.31
C ILE A 469 18.77 -22.50 18.39
N THR A 470 18.10 -22.61 17.23
CA THR A 470 16.72 -23.06 17.14
C THR A 470 16.56 -24.50 17.64
N VAL A 471 17.43 -25.40 17.20
CA VAL A 471 17.42 -26.81 17.62
C VAL A 471 17.70 -26.92 19.12
N ASN A 472 18.67 -26.17 19.66
CA ASN A 472 18.96 -26.17 21.10
C ASN A 472 17.78 -25.64 21.91
N PHE A 473 17.13 -24.57 21.45
CA PHE A 473 15.93 -24.02 22.07
C PHE A 473 14.76 -25.01 22.08
N LEU A 474 14.57 -25.76 21.00
CA LEU A 474 13.52 -26.79 20.94
C LEU A 474 13.86 -28.00 21.82
N LYS A 475 15.13 -28.35 21.97
CA LYS A 475 15.56 -29.50 22.78
C LYS A 475 15.44 -29.24 24.27
N ASP A 476 15.84 -28.06 24.73
CA ASP A 476 15.76 -27.74 26.15
C ASP A 476 14.30 -27.79 26.63
N GLU A 477 14.08 -28.62 27.65
CA GLU A 477 12.72 -28.91 28.14
C GLU A 477 12.08 -27.66 28.74
N THR A 478 12.87 -26.79 29.36
CA THR A 478 12.34 -25.60 30.03
C THR A 478 11.88 -24.56 29.02
N THR A 479 12.69 -24.27 28.01
CA THR A 479 12.37 -23.30 26.95
C THR A 479 11.25 -23.80 26.04
N PHE A 480 11.23 -25.09 25.72
CA PHE A 480 10.16 -25.68 24.91
C PHE A 480 8.82 -25.65 25.62
N GLN A 481 8.76 -26.05 26.90
CA GLN A 481 7.54 -25.99 27.71
C GLN A 481 7.03 -24.56 27.86
N LEU A 482 7.94 -23.62 28.14
CA LEU A 482 7.65 -22.20 28.27
C LEU A 482 7.03 -21.63 26.99
N TRP A 483 7.69 -21.87 25.85
CA TRP A 483 7.20 -21.42 24.55
C TRP A 483 5.79 -21.95 24.29
N CYS A 484 5.58 -23.26 24.43
CA CYS A 484 4.29 -23.89 24.21
C CYS A 484 3.22 -23.45 25.22
N HIS A 485 3.60 -22.97 26.41
CA HIS A 485 2.64 -22.41 27.36
C HIS A 485 2.19 -20.99 26.97
N ILE A 486 3.09 -20.19 26.38
CA ILE A 486 2.79 -18.83 25.92
C ILE A 486 2.00 -18.85 24.61
N TYR A 487 2.37 -19.75 23.69
CA TYR A 487 1.75 -19.86 22.38
C TYR A 487 1.94 -21.25 21.77
N GLN A 488 0.88 -21.78 21.15
CA GLN A 488 0.96 -22.93 20.27
C GLN A 488 0.31 -22.56 18.93
N THR A 489 1.05 -22.75 17.86
CA THR A 489 0.64 -22.37 16.50
C THR A 489 -0.66 -23.07 16.05
N ASP A 490 -0.91 -24.27 16.54
CA ASP A 490 -2.11 -25.06 16.29
C ASP A 490 -3.28 -24.71 17.25
N LEU A 491 -3.07 -23.82 18.22
CA LEU A 491 -4.08 -23.31 19.16
C LEU A 491 -4.00 -21.78 19.29
N TRP A 492 -3.90 -21.07 18.16
CA TRP A 492 -3.69 -19.62 18.13
C TRP A 492 -4.81 -18.80 18.80
N TRP A 493 -6.02 -19.37 18.91
CA TRP A 493 -7.17 -18.77 19.60
C TRP A 493 -7.13 -18.94 21.13
N GLU A 494 -6.31 -19.84 21.66
CA GLU A 494 -6.16 -20.04 23.09
C GLU A 494 -5.15 -19.04 23.67
N ASN A 495 -5.57 -18.35 24.72
CA ASN A 495 -4.67 -17.43 25.42
C ASN A 495 -3.63 -18.17 26.26
N GLU A 496 -3.97 -19.33 26.82
CA GLU A 496 -3.08 -20.18 27.63
C GLU A 496 -3.26 -21.64 27.19
N PRO A 497 -2.64 -22.05 26.08
CA PRO A 497 -2.83 -23.38 25.51
C PRO A 497 -2.35 -24.54 26.42
N GLY A 498 -1.50 -24.23 27.41
CA GLY A 498 -1.01 -25.19 28.40
C GLY A 498 0.24 -25.94 27.91
N PRO A 499 0.53 -27.14 28.46
CA PRO A 499 1.71 -27.91 28.06
C PRO A 499 1.64 -28.35 26.59
N PRO A 500 2.79 -28.61 25.94
CA PRO A 500 2.85 -29.10 24.57
C PRO A 500 2.12 -30.44 24.46
N ARG A 501 1.35 -30.59 23.37
CA ARG A 501 0.56 -31.80 23.10
C ARG A 501 1.17 -32.67 22.00
N ALA A 502 2.33 -32.28 21.50
CA ALA A 502 3.00 -32.90 20.37
C ALA A 502 4.52 -32.93 20.55
N SER A 503 5.20 -33.66 19.67
CA SER A 503 6.66 -33.73 19.66
C SER A 503 7.32 -32.42 19.24
N ARG A 504 8.60 -32.23 19.57
CA ARG A 504 9.40 -31.08 19.09
C ARG A 504 9.46 -31.03 17.56
N LEU A 505 9.57 -32.22 16.94
CA LEU A 505 9.53 -32.38 15.49
C LEU A 505 8.21 -31.87 14.91
N TYR A 506 7.07 -32.19 15.53
CA TYR A 506 5.76 -31.69 15.11
C TYR A 506 5.72 -30.15 15.02
N TYR A 507 6.18 -29.46 16.06
CA TYR A 507 6.15 -27.99 16.07
C TYR A 507 7.17 -27.37 15.12
N ALA A 508 8.35 -27.97 14.94
CA ALA A 508 9.33 -27.54 13.94
C ALA A 508 8.75 -27.63 12.51
N CYS A 509 8.13 -28.77 12.21
CA CYS A 509 7.46 -29.04 10.94
C CYS A 509 6.28 -28.09 10.70
N LEU A 510 5.41 -27.89 11.70
CA LEU A 510 4.29 -26.95 11.63
C LEU A 510 4.75 -25.50 11.41
N GLY A 511 5.89 -25.12 12.01
CA GLY A 511 6.52 -23.80 11.87
C GLY A 511 7.26 -23.58 10.55
N GLY A 512 7.45 -24.62 9.73
CA GLY A 512 8.18 -24.51 8.45
C GLY A 512 9.70 -24.58 8.59
N LEU A 513 10.22 -25.08 9.71
CA LEU A 513 11.66 -25.14 10.00
C LEU A 513 12.31 -26.40 9.40
N SER A 514 12.62 -26.36 8.09
CA SER A 514 13.14 -27.49 7.32
C SER A 514 14.48 -28.02 7.88
N TRP A 515 15.40 -27.12 8.21
CA TRP A 515 16.73 -27.52 8.69
C TRP A 515 16.67 -28.00 10.13
N ALA A 516 15.94 -27.31 11.01
CA ALA A 516 15.75 -27.77 12.37
C ALA A 516 15.03 -29.13 12.43
N ALA A 517 14.04 -29.38 11.55
CA ALA A 517 13.37 -30.68 11.44
C ALA A 517 14.35 -31.78 11.03
N ARG A 518 15.22 -31.53 10.04
CA ARG A 518 16.24 -32.48 9.59
C ARG A 518 17.20 -32.85 10.73
N ASP A 519 17.69 -31.87 11.48
CA ASP A 519 18.59 -32.10 12.61
C ASP A 519 17.91 -32.93 13.71
N LEU A 520 16.67 -32.60 14.08
CA LEU A 520 15.89 -33.37 15.06
C LEU A 520 15.68 -34.83 14.62
N ILE A 521 15.39 -35.08 13.34
CA ILE A 521 15.26 -36.45 12.81
C ILE A 521 16.60 -37.19 12.86
N SER A 522 17.69 -36.53 12.47
CA SER A 522 19.04 -37.12 12.49
C SER A 522 19.48 -37.55 13.90
N GLU A 523 18.94 -36.91 14.93
CA GLU A 523 19.17 -37.23 16.35
C GLU A 523 18.18 -38.25 16.93
N GLY A 524 17.30 -38.80 16.09
CA GLY A 524 16.39 -39.88 16.46
C GLY A 524 15.00 -39.44 16.90
N ALA A 525 14.53 -38.24 16.52
CA ALA A 525 13.12 -37.87 16.69
C ALA A 525 12.21 -38.85 15.94
N ASP A 526 11.16 -39.32 16.61
CA ASP A 526 10.17 -40.20 15.99
C ASP A 526 9.32 -39.43 14.98
N VAL A 527 9.55 -39.72 13.69
CA VAL A 527 8.86 -39.14 12.53
C VAL A 527 7.35 -39.37 12.57
N ASN A 528 6.91 -40.47 13.19
CA ASN A 528 5.50 -40.87 13.27
C ASN A 528 4.88 -40.58 14.63
N ALA A 529 5.53 -39.80 15.49
CA ALA A 529 4.99 -39.42 16.78
C ALA A 529 3.62 -38.74 16.63
N GLU A 530 2.61 -39.34 17.27
CA GLU A 530 1.26 -38.79 17.32
C GLU A 530 1.16 -37.66 18.35
N GLY A 531 0.45 -36.59 18.00
CA GLY A 531 0.23 -35.45 18.87
C GLY A 531 -0.23 -34.18 18.13
N GLY A 532 -0.65 -33.19 18.91
CA GLY A 532 -1.13 -31.89 18.39
C GLY A 532 -2.52 -31.97 17.75
N VAL A 533 -3.04 -30.82 17.30
CA VAL A 533 -4.39 -30.73 16.73
C VAL A 533 -4.49 -31.47 15.40
N TYR A 534 -3.45 -31.37 14.56
CA TYR A 534 -3.38 -32.03 13.27
C TYR A 534 -3.01 -33.53 13.32
N GLY A 535 -2.68 -34.08 14.49
CA GLY A 535 -2.47 -35.52 14.69
C GLY A 535 -1.03 -36.02 14.56
N ASN A 536 -0.25 -35.57 13.58
CA ASN A 536 1.20 -35.82 13.50
C ASN A 536 1.93 -34.76 12.64
N ALA A 537 3.25 -34.83 12.57
CA ALA A 537 4.09 -33.84 11.87
C ALA A 537 3.76 -33.75 10.37
N LEU A 538 3.56 -34.91 9.71
CA LEU A 538 3.22 -34.96 8.29
C LEU A 538 1.88 -34.29 8.01
N GLN A 539 0.84 -34.60 8.79
CA GLN A 539 -0.48 -33.97 8.66
C GLN A 539 -0.42 -32.46 8.85
N ALA A 540 0.32 -31.99 9.87
CA ALA A 540 0.53 -30.56 10.11
C ALA A 540 1.20 -29.86 8.93
N THR A 541 2.28 -30.43 8.38
CA THR A 541 2.98 -29.86 7.21
C THR A 541 2.16 -29.91 5.94
N SER A 542 1.35 -30.96 5.75
CA SER A 542 0.47 -31.10 4.60
C SER A 542 -0.64 -30.05 4.59
N SER A 543 -1.12 -29.62 5.77
CA SER A 543 -2.05 -28.49 5.89
C SER A 543 -1.37 -27.13 5.65
N ARG A 544 -0.06 -27.01 5.92
CA ARG A 544 0.69 -25.76 5.71
C ARG A 544 1.22 -25.56 4.29
N GLY A 545 1.13 -26.59 3.43
CA GLY A 545 1.68 -26.53 2.07
C GLY A 545 3.21 -26.61 1.99
N ASN A 546 3.90 -27.00 3.06
CA ASN A 546 5.37 -27.00 3.13
C ASN A 546 5.98 -28.21 2.40
N LEU A 547 6.07 -28.14 1.07
CA LEU A 547 6.49 -29.24 0.20
C LEU A 547 7.85 -29.85 0.60
N GLU A 548 8.85 -29.03 0.92
CA GLU A 548 10.19 -29.50 1.30
C GLU A 548 10.16 -30.39 2.55
N ILE A 549 9.38 -29.99 3.57
CA ILE A 549 9.27 -30.75 4.83
C ILE A 549 8.42 -32.00 4.63
N VAL A 550 7.36 -31.93 3.82
CA VAL A 550 6.57 -33.11 3.46
C VAL A 550 7.47 -34.15 2.78
N GLN A 551 8.30 -33.73 1.82
CA GLN A 551 9.27 -34.61 1.16
C GLN A 551 10.26 -35.22 2.17
N LEU A 552 10.86 -34.40 3.02
CA LEU A 552 11.77 -34.85 4.07
C LEU A 552 11.14 -35.93 4.98
N LEU A 553 9.92 -35.68 5.47
CA LEU A 553 9.23 -36.62 6.35
C LEU A 553 8.92 -37.95 5.63
N LEU A 554 8.51 -37.90 4.36
CA LEU A 554 8.23 -39.10 3.57
C LEU A 554 9.50 -39.92 3.30
N ASP A 555 10.61 -39.26 2.98
CA ASP A 555 11.91 -39.92 2.75
C ASP A 555 12.41 -40.62 4.03
N GLU A 556 12.09 -40.06 5.20
CA GLU A 556 12.40 -40.62 6.52
C GLU A 556 11.32 -41.59 7.05
N GLY A 557 10.39 -42.01 6.20
CA GLY A 557 9.44 -43.09 6.51
C GLY A 557 8.18 -42.67 7.26
N ALA A 558 7.73 -41.42 7.12
CA ALA A 558 6.45 -40.99 7.63
C ALA A 558 5.28 -41.79 7.02
N ASP A 559 4.32 -42.18 7.85
CA ASP A 559 3.10 -42.86 7.40
C ASP A 559 2.16 -41.88 6.69
N PHE A 560 2.21 -41.89 5.37
CA PHE A 560 1.36 -41.07 4.49
C PHE A 560 -0.14 -41.44 4.55
N ASN A 561 -0.50 -42.58 5.16
CA ASN A 561 -1.88 -42.97 5.40
C ASN A 561 -2.25 -42.89 6.89
N ALA A 562 -1.41 -42.27 7.74
CA ALA A 562 -1.71 -42.07 9.15
C ALA A 562 -3.10 -41.46 9.34
N GLN A 563 -3.87 -42.05 10.25
CA GLN A 563 -5.23 -41.61 10.54
C GLN A 563 -5.27 -40.87 11.87
N GLY A 564 -6.02 -39.77 11.94
CA GLY A 564 -6.19 -38.98 13.16
C GLY A 564 -6.22 -37.49 12.89
N GLY A 565 -6.12 -36.69 13.96
CA GLY A 565 -6.10 -35.24 13.85
C GLY A 565 -7.39 -34.61 13.31
N GLU A 566 -7.35 -33.30 13.12
CA GLU A 566 -8.48 -32.49 12.63
C GLU A 566 -8.97 -32.91 11.23
N TYR A 567 -8.05 -33.17 10.31
CA TYR A 567 -8.37 -33.43 8.90
C TYR A 567 -8.51 -34.90 8.56
N GLY A 568 -8.11 -35.81 9.44
CA GLY A 568 -8.23 -37.26 9.26
C GLY A 568 -6.98 -37.95 8.71
N ASN A 569 -6.34 -37.43 7.65
CA ASN A 569 -5.05 -37.92 7.14
C ASN A 569 -4.30 -36.84 6.33
N PRO A 570 -3.01 -37.04 5.99
CA PRO A 570 -2.20 -36.03 5.29
C PRO A 570 -2.80 -35.58 3.95
N LEU A 571 -3.34 -36.52 3.16
CA LEU A 571 -3.95 -36.21 1.86
C LEU A 571 -5.22 -35.38 2.03
N GLN A 572 -6.03 -35.67 3.05
CA GLN A 572 -7.22 -34.88 3.38
C GLN A 572 -6.85 -33.47 3.84
N ALA A 573 -5.79 -33.31 4.64
CA ALA A 573 -5.28 -32.01 5.07
C ALA A 573 -4.88 -31.14 3.87
N ALA A 574 -4.01 -31.65 2.99
CA ALA A 574 -3.57 -30.94 1.79
C ALA A 574 -4.75 -30.65 0.82
N SER A 575 -5.70 -31.59 0.71
CA SER A 575 -6.89 -31.42 -0.13
C SER A 575 -7.84 -30.33 0.35
N TYR A 576 -7.91 -30.10 1.67
CA TYR A 576 -8.74 -29.06 2.24
C TYR A 576 -8.15 -27.66 1.98
N GLU A 577 -6.84 -27.50 2.20
CA GLU A 577 -6.14 -26.22 2.09
C GLU A 577 -5.81 -25.85 0.64
N GLY A 578 -5.77 -26.83 -0.26
CA GLY A 578 -5.70 -26.59 -1.70
C GLY A 578 -4.33 -26.76 -2.34
N ASP A 579 -3.39 -27.39 -1.63
CA ASP A 579 -1.99 -27.49 -2.06
C ASP A 579 -1.75 -28.61 -3.07
N LEU A 580 -1.91 -28.27 -4.36
CA LEU A 580 -1.78 -29.21 -5.49
C LEU A 580 -0.46 -29.98 -5.49
N GLU A 581 0.67 -29.32 -5.17
CA GLU A 581 1.99 -29.94 -5.19
C GLU A 581 2.14 -31.00 -4.10
N VAL A 582 1.69 -30.70 -2.88
CA VAL A 582 1.67 -31.64 -1.76
C VAL A 582 0.73 -32.82 -2.04
N ILE A 583 -0.45 -32.55 -2.61
CA ILE A 583 -1.40 -33.59 -3.02
C ILE A 583 -0.75 -34.54 -4.04
N GLN A 584 -0.11 -33.99 -5.07
CA GLN A 584 0.54 -34.79 -6.09
C GLN A 584 1.66 -35.65 -5.48
N LEU A 585 2.47 -35.07 -4.59
CA LEU A 585 3.54 -35.79 -3.91
C LEU A 585 3.02 -36.95 -3.05
N LEU A 586 1.96 -36.73 -2.27
CA LEU A 586 1.33 -37.77 -1.46
C LEU A 586 0.72 -38.89 -2.33
N LEU A 587 0.09 -38.54 -3.46
CA LEU A 587 -0.45 -39.51 -4.41
C LEU A 587 0.64 -40.35 -5.08
N ASP A 588 1.77 -39.74 -5.43
CA ASP A 588 2.92 -40.44 -6.02
C ASP A 588 3.56 -41.42 -5.03
N ASN A 589 3.51 -41.11 -3.74
CA ASN A 589 3.89 -42.01 -2.64
C ASN A 589 2.82 -43.07 -2.28
N GLY A 590 1.67 -43.05 -2.95
CA GLY A 590 0.64 -44.09 -2.84
C GLY A 590 -0.44 -43.83 -1.79
N ALA A 591 -0.66 -42.57 -1.40
CA ALA A 591 -1.77 -42.19 -0.52
C ALA A 591 -3.13 -42.63 -1.12
N ASP A 592 -3.97 -43.24 -0.28
CA ASP A 592 -5.26 -43.78 -0.72
C ASP A 592 -6.31 -42.66 -0.90
N VAL A 593 -6.81 -42.50 -2.13
CA VAL A 593 -7.97 -41.63 -2.41
C VAL A 593 -9.25 -42.36 -2.00
N ASN A 594 -9.98 -41.81 -1.02
CA ASN A 594 -11.27 -42.34 -0.61
C ASN A 594 -12.41 -41.31 -0.79
N ALA A 595 -13.65 -41.72 -0.52
CA ALA A 595 -14.82 -40.86 -0.69
C ALA A 595 -14.79 -39.62 0.23
N GLN A 596 -14.18 -39.72 1.40
CA GLN A 596 -14.01 -38.58 2.32
C GLN A 596 -12.99 -37.58 1.76
N THR A 597 -11.89 -38.03 1.14
CA THR A 597 -10.91 -37.14 0.49
C THR A 597 -11.57 -36.29 -0.60
N LEU A 598 -12.43 -36.89 -1.43
CA LEU A 598 -13.19 -36.15 -2.45
C LEU A 598 -14.18 -35.15 -1.84
N GLN A 599 -14.83 -35.52 -0.73
CA GLN A 599 -15.75 -34.63 -0.01
C GLN A 599 -15.00 -33.43 0.61
N VAL A 600 -13.84 -33.68 1.22
CA VAL A 600 -12.98 -32.65 1.81
C VAL A 600 -12.45 -31.70 0.73
N ALA A 601 -11.93 -32.22 -0.38
CA ALA A 601 -11.53 -31.41 -1.54
C ALA A 601 -12.67 -30.56 -2.10
N SER A 602 -13.89 -31.10 -2.12
CA SER A 602 -15.08 -30.34 -2.57
C SER A 602 -15.43 -29.20 -1.61
N ARG A 603 -15.15 -29.36 -0.30
CA ARG A 603 -15.35 -28.30 0.71
C ARG A 603 -14.27 -27.21 0.61
N GLY A 604 -13.03 -27.58 0.29
CA GLY A 604 -11.93 -26.63 0.04
C GLY A 604 -12.14 -25.74 -1.20
N GLY A 605 -13.12 -26.07 -2.06
CA GLY A 605 -13.58 -25.18 -3.14
C GLY A 605 -12.71 -25.17 -4.40
N ASN A 606 -11.70 -26.05 -4.51
CA ASN A 606 -10.84 -26.13 -5.69
C ASN A 606 -11.25 -27.28 -6.64
N PRO A 607 -11.88 -26.96 -7.79
CA PRO A 607 -12.38 -27.98 -8.72
C PRO A 607 -11.26 -28.77 -9.42
N GLU A 608 -10.06 -28.22 -9.55
CA GLU A 608 -8.91 -28.89 -10.18
C GLU A 608 -8.42 -30.05 -9.31
N ILE A 609 -8.41 -29.86 -7.98
CA ILE A 609 -8.07 -30.91 -7.01
C ILE A 609 -9.08 -32.06 -7.06
N VAL A 610 -10.37 -31.75 -7.15
CA VAL A 610 -11.42 -32.78 -7.27
C VAL A 610 -11.24 -33.59 -8.55
N GLN A 611 -10.87 -32.95 -9.67
CA GLN A 611 -10.56 -33.65 -10.91
C GLN A 611 -9.31 -34.53 -10.78
N LEU A 612 -8.24 -34.01 -10.17
CA LEU A 612 -6.98 -34.73 -9.94
C LEU A 612 -7.19 -35.98 -9.09
N LEU A 613 -7.92 -35.85 -7.97
CA LEU A 613 -8.24 -36.95 -7.07
C LEU A 613 -9.15 -37.99 -7.74
N ASN A 614 -10.13 -37.57 -8.54
CA ASN A 614 -10.98 -38.50 -9.30
C ASN A 614 -10.18 -39.33 -10.31
N LEU A 615 -9.26 -38.69 -11.04
CA LEU A 615 -8.38 -39.37 -12.00
C LEU A 615 -7.47 -40.39 -11.30
N ASN A 616 -6.86 -40.01 -10.17
CA ASN A 616 -5.95 -40.89 -9.42
C ASN A 616 -6.69 -41.99 -8.66
N GLY A 617 -7.87 -41.72 -8.11
CA GLY A 617 -8.75 -42.73 -7.52
C GLY A 617 -9.16 -43.82 -8.52
N ALA A 618 -9.49 -43.44 -9.77
CA ALA A 618 -9.78 -44.38 -10.84
C ALA A 618 -8.57 -45.25 -11.24
N LYS A 619 -7.35 -44.67 -11.28
CA LYS A 619 -6.09 -45.40 -11.53
C LYS A 619 -5.73 -46.37 -10.40
N MET A 620 -5.98 -46.01 -9.15
CA MET A 620 -5.73 -46.87 -7.98
C MET A 620 -6.67 -48.09 -7.97
N MET A 621 -7.95 -47.89 -8.32
CA MET A 621 -8.93 -48.97 -8.44
C MET A 621 -8.61 -49.95 -9.58
N SER A 622 -8.03 -49.48 -10.69
CA SER A 622 -7.58 -50.37 -11.77
C SER A 622 -6.32 -51.16 -11.40
N ARG A 623 -5.37 -50.56 -10.65
CA ARG A 623 -4.19 -51.25 -10.09
C ARG A 623 -4.54 -52.32 -9.03
N LYS A 624 -5.48 -52.04 -8.11
CA LYS A 624 -5.95 -53.04 -7.12
C LYS A 624 -6.69 -54.22 -7.79
N ARG A 625 -7.36 -53.98 -8.93
CA ARG A 625 -8.00 -55.05 -9.74
C ARG A 625 -7.00 -55.93 -10.49
N SER A 626 -5.90 -55.38 -10.99
CA SER A 626 -4.86 -56.16 -11.69
C SER A 626 -3.94 -56.95 -10.75
N SER A 627 -3.73 -56.50 -9.50
CA SER A 627 -2.99 -57.24 -8.49
C SER A 627 -3.79 -58.40 -7.88
N SER A 628 -5.12 -58.23 -7.71
CA SER A 628 -6.01 -59.29 -7.22
C SER A 628 -6.33 -60.39 -8.24
N THR A 629 -6.20 -60.13 -9.55
CA THR A 629 -6.24 -61.18 -10.58
C THR A 629 -4.98 -62.06 -10.57
N ASN A 630 -3.79 -61.51 -10.26
CA ASN A 630 -2.54 -62.27 -10.19
C ASN A 630 -2.46 -63.24 -8.99
N ILE A 631 -3.20 -62.99 -7.91
CA ILE A 631 -3.24 -63.89 -6.74
C ILE A 631 -4.14 -65.12 -7.00
N ARG A 632 -5.17 -65.00 -7.85
CA ARG A 632 -6.07 -66.12 -8.18
C ARG A 632 -5.46 -67.17 -9.12
N GLU A 633 -4.35 -66.88 -9.79
CA GLU A 633 -3.67 -67.85 -10.67
C GLU A 633 -2.61 -68.73 -9.96
N ARG A 634 -2.19 -68.41 -8.72
CA ARG A 634 -1.17 -69.20 -7.99
C ARG A 634 -1.69 -70.32 -7.08
N THR A 635 -3.00 -70.57 -7.01
CA THR A 635 -3.60 -71.63 -6.16
C THR A 635 -4.13 -72.87 -6.90
N LYS A 636 -3.59 -73.22 -8.08
CA LYS A 636 -3.80 -74.55 -8.67
C LYS A 636 -2.48 -75.34 -8.72
N LEU A 637 -2.11 -75.89 -7.58
CA LEU A 637 -1.22 -77.06 -7.51
C LEU A 637 -2.02 -78.32 -7.91
N PRO A 638 -1.45 -79.24 -8.71
CA PRO A 638 -2.14 -80.47 -9.10
C PRO A 638 -2.19 -81.45 -7.92
N ARG A 639 -3.35 -82.04 -7.67
CA ARG A 639 -3.48 -83.25 -6.82
C ARG A 639 -3.03 -84.46 -7.63
N LEU A 640 -2.28 -85.33 -6.94
CA LEU A 640 -1.69 -86.61 -7.37
C LEU A 640 -2.51 -87.42 -8.38
#